data_AF-A0A4V6NPA3-F1
#
_entry.id   AF-A0A4V6NPA3-F1
#
_cell.length_a   1.000
_cell.length_b   1.000
_cell.length_c   1.000
_cell.angle_alpha   90.00
_cell.angle_beta   90.00
_cell.angle_gamma   90.00
#
_symmetry.space_group_name_H-M   'P 1'
#
loop_
_entity.id
_entity.type
_entity.pdbx_description
1 polymer ?
#
loop_
_entity_poly.entity_id
_entity_poly.type
_entity_poly.pdbx_seq_one_letter_code
_entity_poly.pdbx_strand_id
1 'polypeptide(L)'
;MDLDKLLAISNKCIHSEPPVCVASCPVHMDVIAFMSEIEKGDFKKAYKLMENKIPFARLIGKICDHPCENVCVRKDVGGSINISELEKVVIDLGYIRSKKSFSIPKKKGNVAVIGGGLSGMVTAIDLDKKGYQVTIFEKSNRIGGRIWDYEGEILDKSIIEEELQSIEKKGITINYNTEVFQNDLQEYMDKFDAVYLGTGYWKKNYEIDPNTFQANDLPLFIGGKIHNKSDSIIFSVSSARRAAISIDRYISKSSMGASREREGIYETLLDYKVDDIVSVEPVQKETEAYSEEEAVKEAKRCLKCQCIECIKACSHMQKFDITPDAYIRRINHNERIILGTHYANKMINACTECGLCKEQCPVGIGMQDIIHETRESMVQRGKMPLSTHDFALKDMAFSNSEHFSLVRKQPSKEQSKELFYYPVIAFSQYARGLYKGSGKTGYLFYPGCQLSATHSEYIGDIYKHLVGTIKENDADKDVGLYLGCCGAPADWAGRQDFMQENADKIKRVWEEMDKPTLILACSSCASTFEKYLPMIETVSLWQIFDKYGLPEVDIKKGKRVLNIHDACATRHNPKIHESVRNIVKTLGYKIEELAYTKDKAKCCGYGGLVSYANKAQAEVFVKDRINESNEDMLVYCAMCKDSLVRGNKRTYHILDIIYGKEMNDASLQKIPTLSEKNKNRTKLKMKLLKEIWGEEQDMDLMKHYNFKLNIPDDVMNIMEERYILVSDIEKVIDNARRNNERFFNPDTYNYLARLKFENVTYWVRYEEKENEIYVNSVYSHRMEVVEE
;
A
#
# COMPACT_ATOMS: atom_id res chain seq x y z
N MET A 1 -1.65 -4.17 21.70
CA MET A 1 -0.75 -3.75 20.61
C MET A 1 0.49 -3.10 21.17
N ASP A 2 1.67 -3.50 20.68
CA ASP A 2 2.96 -2.91 21.09
C ASP A 2 3.28 -1.65 20.25
N LEU A 3 3.11 -0.49 20.88
CA LEU A 3 3.26 0.80 20.20
C LEU A 3 4.72 1.21 19.99
N ASP A 4 5.67 0.66 20.74
CA ASP A 4 7.11 0.94 20.51
C ASP A 4 7.62 0.09 19.35
N LYS A 5 7.18 -1.17 19.27
CA LYS A 5 7.40 -2.03 18.10
C LYS A 5 6.87 -1.41 16.81
N LEU A 6 5.69 -0.79 16.84
CA LEU A 6 5.16 -0.06 15.67
C LEU A 6 6.11 1.07 15.22
N LEU A 7 6.61 1.89 16.14
CA LEU A 7 7.56 2.96 15.79
C LEU A 7 8.88 2.40 15.25
N ALA A 8 9.36 1.28 15.82
CA ALA A 8 10.53 0.59 15.29
C ALA A 8 10.32 0.11 13.84
N ILE A 9 9.13 -0.39 13.50
CA ILE A 9 8.78 -0.76 12.11
C ILE A 9 8.73 0.49 11.22
N SER A 10 8.11 1.59 11.68
CA SER A 10 8.09 2.86 10.94
C SER A 10 9.49 3.36 10.60
N ASN A 11 10.44 3.24 11.52
CA ASN A 11 11.82 3.70 11.33
C ASN A 11 12.63 2.84 10.34
N LYS A 12 12.14 1.65 9.95
CA LYS A 12 12.76 0.85 8.88
C LYS A 12 12.40 1.36 7.49
N CYS A 13 11.36 2.18 7.34
CA CYS A 13 10.93 2.63 6.03
C CYS A 13 11.98 3.54 5.39
N ILE A 14 12.41 3.19 4.18
CA ILE A 14 13.42 3.93 3.43
C ILE A 14 12.83 4.97 2.46
N HIS A 15 11.53 5.31 2.58
CA HIS A 15 10.90 6.31 1.71
C HIS A 15 11.56 7.69 1.82
N SER A 16 12.02 8.05 3.02
CA SER A 16 12.76 9.29 3.28
C SER A 16 14.27 9.16 3.06
N GLU A 17 14.77 7.98 2.68
CA GLU A 17 16.20 7.84 2.39
C GLU A 17 16.54 8.59 1.10
N PRO A 18 17.60 9.41 1.11
CA PRO A 18 17.91 10.27 -0.02
C PRO A 18 18.46 9.45 -1.19
N PRO A 19 18.28 9.92 -2.43
CA PRO A 19 18.86 9.25 -3.58
C PRO A 19 20.39 9.38 -3.58
N VAL A 20 21.04 8.45 -4.29
CA VAL A 20 22.50 8.33 -4.33
C VAL A 20 23.21 9.62 -4.76
N CYS A 21 22.60 10.43 -5.64
CA CYS A 21 23.16 11.73 -6.05
C CYS A 21 23.21 12.75 -4.91
N VAL A 22 22.23 12.73 -4.00
CA VAL A 22 22.18 13.60 -2.80
C VAL A 22 23.12 13.07 -1.72
N ALA A 23 23.15 11.75 -1.52
CA ALA A 23 24.02 11.10 -0.53
C ALA A 23 25.51 11.22 -0.90
N SER A 24 25.83 11.23 -2.20
CA SER A 24 27.20 11.38 -2.72
C SER A 24 27.61 12.84 -2.96
N CYS A 25 26.67 13.79 -2.88
CA CYS A 25 26.99 15.21 -2.92
C CYS A 25 27.61 15.63 -1.59
N PRO A 26 28.87 16.12 -1.53
CA PRO A 26 29.53 16.47 -0.26
C PRO A 26 28.86 17.60 0.54
N VAL A 27 27.90 18.31 -0.05
CA VAL A 27 27.09 19.36 0.59
C VAL A 27 25.59 19.03 0.61
N HIS A 28 25.21 17.81 0.21
CA HIS A 28 23.84 17.29 0.17
C HIS A 28 22.84 18.23 -0.52
N MET A 29 23.18 18.66 -1.74
CA MET A 29 22.25 19.39 -2.59
C MET A 29 21.03 18.52 -2.89
N ASP A 30 19.83 19.07 -2.72
CA ASP A 30 18.57 18.37 -3.02
C ASP A 30 18.33 18.36 -4.53
N VAL A 31 18.94 17.38 -5.19
CA VAL A 31 18.87 17.22 -6.65
C VAL A 31 17.43 16.99 -7.11
N ILE A 32 16.60 16.26 -6.35
CA ILE A 32 15.22 15.97 -6.80
C ILE A 32 14.34 17.20 -6.76
N ALA A 33 14.41 17.99 -5.69
CA ALA A 33 13.71 19.27 -5.62
C ALA A 33 14.22 20.23 -6.70
N PHE A 34 15.54 20.28 -6.91
CA PHE A 34 16.17 21.09 -7.95
C PHE A 34 15.65 20.76 -9.36
N MET A 35 15.66 19.48 -9.75
CA MET A 35 15.13 19.03 -11.05
C MET A 35 13.64 19.35 -11.19
N SER A 36 12.86 19.18 -10.11
CA SER A 36 11.42 19.42 -10.12
C SER A 36 11.04 20.89 -10.32
N GLU A 37 11.88 21.83 -9.90
CA GLU A 37 11.66 23.26 -10.15
C GLU A 37 12.11 23.68 -11.56
N ILE A 38 13.20 23.10 -12.09
CA ILE A 38 13.61 23.31 -13.49
C ILE A 38 12.54 22.77 -14.45
N GLU A 39 11.98 21.59 -14.19
CA GLU A 39 10.90 21.01 -15.01
C GLU A 39 9.67 21.95 -15.14
N LYS A 40 9.40 22.76 -14.11
CA LYS A 40 8.33 23.75 -14.09
C LYS A 40 8.72 25.08 -14.75
N GLY A 41 9.98 25.26 -15.15
CA GLY A 41 10.54 26.53 -15.61
C GLY A 41 10.84 27.54 -14.48
N ASP A 42 10.80 27.12 -13.21
CA ASP A 42 11.05 28.02 -12.07
C ASP A 42 12.54 28.04 -11.69
N PHE A 43 13.37 28.61 -12.59
CA PHE A 43 14.81 28.74 -12.38
C PHE A 43 15.17 29.57 -11.14
N LYS A 44 14.32 30.51 -10.74
CA LYS A 44 14.51 31.34 -9.54
C LYS A 44 14.44 30.49 -8.27
N LYS A 45 13.44 29.61 -8.18
CA LYS A 45 13.31 28.70 -7.05
C LYS A 45 14.36 27.60 -7.08
N ALA A 46 14.73 27.10 -8.26
CA ALA A 46 15.86 26.18 -8.43
C ALA A 46 17.18 26.81 -7.92
N TYR A 47 17.46 28.07 -8.27
CA TYR A 47 18.62 28.80 -7.79
C TYR A 47 18.58 28.96 -6.27
N LYS A 48 17.41 29.23 -5.68
CA LYS A 48 17.27 29.34 -4.23
C LYS A 48 17.59 28.02 -3.51
N LEU A 49 17.17 26.88 -4.06
CA LEU A 49 17.51 25.56 -3.52
C LEU A 49 19.03 25.34 -3.53
N MET A 50 19.69 25.71 -4.63
CA MET A 50 21.14 25.64 -4.76
C MET A 50 21.84 26.57 -3.76
N GLU A 51 21.46 27.84 -3.67
CA GLU A 51 22.03 28.84 -2.74
C GLU A 51 21.89 28.42 -1.26
N ASN A 52 20.82 27.71 -0.91
CA ASN A 52 20.61 27.22 0.46
C ASN A 52 21.64 26.15 0.89
N LYS A 53 22.21 25.41 -0.07
CA LYS A 53 23.13 24.29 0.18
C LYS A 53 24.56 24.58 -0.24
N ILE A 54 24.75 25.31 -1.34
CA ILE A 54 26.04 25.61 -1.94
C ILE A 54 26.42 27.07 -1.63
N PRO A 55 27.45 27.32 -0.80
CA PRO A 55 27.98 28.68 -0.63
C PRO A 55 28.57 29.18 -1.94
N PHE A 56 28.54 30.50 -2.20
CA PHE A 56 29.02 31.07 -3.47
C PHE A 56 28.45 30.35 -4.71
N ALA A 57 27.13 30.07 -4.70
CA ALA A 57 26.49 29.18 -5.66
C ALA A 57 26.76 29.56 -7.13
N ARG A 58 26.94 30.85 -7.44
CA ARG A 58 27.27 31.32 -8.80
C ARG A 58 28.66 30.89 -9.27
N LEU A 59 29.61 30.78 -8.34
CA LEU A 59 30.97 30.32 -8.63
C LEU A 59 30.96 28.80 -8.62
N ILE A 60 30.55 28.19 -7.50
CA ILE A 60 30.71 26.76 -7.28
C ILE A 60 29.87 25.93 -8.25
N GLY A 61 28.64 26.35 -8.58
CA GLY A 61 27.83 25.61 -9.55
C GLY A 61 28.44 25.59 -10.97
N LYS A 62 29.33 26.54 -11.31
CA LYS A 62 30.05 26.54 -12.59
C LYS A 62 31.34 25.70 -12.57
N ILE A 63 31.99 25.54 -11.41
CA ILE A 63 33.32 24.87 -11.28
C ILE A 63 33.32 23.58 -10.44
N CYS A 64 32.15 23.12 -9.98
CA CYS A 64 32.03 21.86 -9.23
C CYS A 64 32.50 20.68 -10.07
N ASP A 65 33.03 19.64 -9.41
CA ASP A 65 33.49 18.41 -10.07
C ASP A 65 32.34 17.37 -10.26
N HIS A 66 31.11 17.75 -9.92
CA HIS A 66 29.85 16.99 -10.04
C HIS A 66 29.93 15.48 -9.73
N PRO A 67 30.40 15.05 -8.54
CA PRO A 67 30.46 13.63 -8.17
C PRO A 67 29.09 12.94 -8.18
N CYS A 68 28.01 13.71 -8.04
CA CYS A 68 26.62 13.25 -8.12
C CYS A 68 26.24 12.65 -9.49
N GLU A 69 26.87 13.09 -10.58
CA GLU A 69 26.60 12.56 -11.93
C GLU A 69 27.22 11.17 -12.14
N ASN A 70 28.38 10.93 -11.53
CA ASN A 70 29.12 9.67 -11.65
C ASN A 70 28.38 8.48 -11.03
N VAL A 71 27.54 8.75 -10.04
CA VAL A 71 26.76 7.76 -9.28
C VAL A 71 25.28 7.72 -9.69
N CYS A 72 24.86 8.51 -10.68
CA CYS A 72 23.46 8.58 -11.08
C CYS A 72 22.97 7.21 -11.58
N VAL A 73 21.93 6.65 -10.96
CA VAL A 73 21.36 5.35 -11.36
C VAL A 73 20.84 5.33 -12.80
N ARG A 74 20.51 6.50 -13.37
CA ARG A 74 20.09 6.61 -14.78
C ARG A 74 21.22 6.29 -15.76
N LYS A 75 22.49 6.36 -15.33
CA LYS A 75 23.67 6.09 -16.17
C LYS A 75 23.54 4.77 -16.92
N ASP A 76 22.96 3.76 -16.30
CA ASP A 76 22.78 2.42 -16.87
C ASP A 76 21.65 2.34 -17.93
N VAL A 77 20.83 3.39 -18.07
CA VAL A 77 19.65 3.47 -18.95
C VAL A 77 19.59 4.79 -19.73
N GLY A 78 20.65 5.08 -20.48
CA GLY A 78 20.72 6.23 -21.39
C GLY A 78 21.48 7.44 -20.83
N GLY A 79 22.44 7.23 -19.93
CA GLY A 79 23.34 8.26 -19.42
C GLY A 79 22.80 9.06 -18.23
N SER A 80 23.73 9.64 -17.46
CA SER A 80 23.43 10.46 -16.29
C SER A 80 22.61 11.72 -16.66
N ILE A 81 22.05 12.36 -15.63
CA ILE A 81 21.51 13.72 -15.77
C ILE A 81 22.70 14.69 -15.79
N ASN A 82 22.69 15.64 -16.72
CA ASN A 82 23.71 16.70 -16.84
C ASN A 82 23.46 17.82 -15.81
N ILE A 83 23.61 17.48 -14.53
CA ILE A 83 23.43 18.39 -13.38
C ILE A 83 24.33 19.64 -13.53
N SER A 84 25.57 19.48 -14.00
CA SER A 84 26.52 20.56 -14.24
C SER A 84 25.97 21.63 -15.18
N GLU A 85 25.40 21.19 -16.31
CA GLU A 85 24.83 22.10 -17.29
C GLU A 85 23.56 22.76 -16.77
N LEU A 86 22.75 22.01 -16.00
CA LEU A 86 21.55 22.54 -15.36
C LEU A 86 21.87 23.58 -14.28
N GLU A 87 22.92 23.39 -13.48
CA GLU A 87 23.41 24.38 -12.51
C GLU A 87 23.84 25.68 -13.21
N LYS A 88 24.58 25.58 -14.32
CA LYS A 88 25.00 26.74 -15.12
C LYS A 88 23.79 27.55 -15.61
N VAL A 89 22.81 26.91 -16.22
CA VAL A 89 21.58 27.58 -16.70
C VAL A 89 20.78 28.18 -15.55
N VAL A 90 20.64 27.48 -14.43
CA VAL A 90 19.93 28.00 -13.26
C VAL A 90 20.63 29.24 -12.69
N ILE A 91 21.96 29.30 -12.73
CA ILE A 91 22.71 30.50 -12.35
C ILE A 91 22.38 31.65 -13.30
N ASP A 92 22.39 31.40 -14.61
CA ASP A 92 22.24 32.45 -15.61
C ASP A 92 20.79 32.99 -15.69
N LEU A 93 19.78 32.12 -15.57
CA LEU A 93 18.36 32.48 -15.65
C LEU A 93 17.71 32.78 -14.29
N GLY A 94 18.19 32.12 -13.23
CA GLY A 94 17.55 32.09 -11.91
C GLY A 94 18.17 33.02 -10.88
N TYR A 95 19.39 33.53 -11.12
CA TYR A 95 20.05 34.41 -10.17
C TYR A 95 19.24 35.67 -9.90
N ILE A 96 18.96 35.91 -8.63
CA ILE A 96 18.42 37.17 -8.14
C ILE A 96 19.41 37.71 -7.13
N ARG A 97 19.84 38.95 -7.33
CA ARG A 97 20.73 39.64 -6.39
C ARG A 97 20.13 39.61 -5.00
N SER A 98 20.85 38.98 -4.07
CA SER A 98 20.39 38.75 -2.70
C SER A 98 20.14 40.07 -1.96
N LYS A 99 19.04 40.13 -1.19
CA LYS A 99 18.76 41.24 -0.26
C LYS A 99 19.74 41.15 0.93
N LYS A 100 20.15 42.31 1.49
CA LYS A 100 21.06 42.37 2.65
C LYS A 100 20.61 41.40 3.76
N SER A 101 21.50 40.49 4.17
CA SER A 101 21.26 39.64 5.33
C SER A 101 21.39 40.45 6.62
N PHE A 102 20.51 40.21 7.57
CA PHE A 102 20.64 40.77 8.92
C PHE A 102 21.91 40.19 9.59
N SER A 103 22.75 41.08 10.13
CA SER A 103 23.93 40.68 10.90
C SER A 103 23.51 40.32 12.32
N ILE A 104 23.95 39.15 12.80
CA ILE A 104 23.74 38.70 14.19
C ILE A 104 24.90 39.22 15.04
N PRO A 105 24.69 39.61 16.33
CA PRO A 105 25.76 40.03 17.22
C PRO A 105 26.91 39.00 17.31
N LYS A 106 28.15 39.49 17.23
CA LYS A 106 29.37 38.67 17.23
C LYS A 106 29.88 38.44 18.65
N LYS A 107 29.20 37.56 19.40
CA LYS A 107 29.43 37.33 20.84
C LYS A 107 29.91 35.92 21.20
N LYS A 108 30.02 35.00 20.24
CA LYS A 108 30.35 33.60 20.53
C LYS A 108 31.83 33.29 20.72
N GLY A 109 32.71 34.19 20.30
CA GLY A 109 34.16 33.99 20.33
C GLY A 109 34.84 34.56 19.08
N ASN A 110 36.16 34.54 19.06
CA ASN A 110 36.99 34.98 17.94
C ASN A 110 37.66 33.79 17.22
N VAL A 111 37.66 33.80 15.89
CA VAL A 111 38.25 32.72 15.08
C VAL A 111 39.17 33.30 14.02
N ALA A 112 40.40 32.78 13.97
CA ALA A 112 41.34 33.08 12.89
C ALA A 112 41.17 32.08 11.74
N VAL A 113 41.10 32.58 10.51
CA VAL A 113 41.05 31.78 9.29
C VAL A 113 42.30 32.09 8.47
N ILE A 114 43.20 31.12 8.34
CA ILE A 114 44.47 31.29 7.64
C ILE A 114 44.33 30.75 6.22
N GLY A 115 44.38 31.68 5.25
CA GLY A 115 44.14 31.44 3.83
C GLY A 115 42.76 31.96 3.39
N GLY A 116 42.76 32.97 2.53
CA GLY A 116 41.56 33.57 1.91
C GLY A 116 41.06 32.84 0.66
N GLY A 117 41.40 31.56 0.49
CA GLY A 117 40.87 30.72 -0.60
C GLY A 117 39.45 30.23 -0.31
N LEU A 118 38.84 29.52 -1.27
CA LEU A 118 37.44 29.04 -1.17
C LEU A 118 37.10 28.38 0.17
N SER A 119 37.94 27.46 0.63
CA SER A 119 37.74 26.72 1.88
C SER A 119 37.76 27.64 3.11
N GLY A 120 38.68 28.61 3.17
CA GLY A 120 38.74 29.59 4.24
C GLY A 120 37.55 30.54 4.22
N MET A 121 37.17 31.04 3.05
CA MET A 121 36.02 31.93 2.89
C MET A 121 34.69 31.25 3.28
N VAL A 122 34.50 29.98 2.91
CA VAL A 122 33.32 29.20 3.32
C VAL A 122 33.28 29.04 4.84
N THR A 123 34.41 28.67 5.46
CA THR A 123 34.53 28.55 6.92
C THR A 123 34.18 29.87 7.60
N ALA A 124 34.72 30.98 7.09
CA ALA A 124 34.49 32.30 7.63
C ALA A 124 33.01 32.71 7.56
N ILE A 125 32.34 32.45 6.42
CA ILE A 125 30.90 32.74 6.27
C ILE A 125 30.04 31.90 7.22
N ASP A 126 30.32 30.60 7.33
CA ASP A 126 29.49 29.73 8.18
C ASP A 126 29.66 30.05 9.67
N LEU A 127 30.86 30.43 10.10
CA LEU A 127 31.11 30.93 11.47
C LEU A 127 30.53 32.34 11.70
N ASP A 128 30.64 33.24 10.73
CA ASP A 128 30.04 34.58 10.78
C ASP A 128 28.52 34.48 10.99
N LYS A 129 27.84 33.61 10.24
CA LYS A 129 26.41 33.32 10.38
C LYS A 129 26.04 32.74 11.75
N LYS A 130 26.97 32.09 12.43
CA LYS A 130 26.78 31.53 13.79
C LYS A 130 27.04 32.55 14.91
N GLY A 131 27.58 33.73 14.60
CA GLY A 131 27.82 34.80 15.57
C GLY A 131 29.26 34.86 16.12
N TYR A 132 30.24 34.33 15.39
CA TYR A 132 31.67 34.46 15.71
C TYR A 132 32.27 35.71 15.07
N GLN A 133 33.24 36.32 15.75
CA GLN A 133 34.10 37.35 15.16
C GLN A 133 35.20 36.66 14.36
N VAL A 134 35.18 36.78 13.03
CA VAL A 134 36.11 36.05 12.16
C VAL A 134 37.12 37.01 11.54
N THR A 135 38.39 36.62 11.57
CA THR A 135 39.48 37.33 10.89
C THR A 135 40.18 36.40 9.90
N ILE A 136 40.15 36.77 8.61
CA ILE A 136 40.86 36.07 7.55
C ILE A 136 42.26 36.67 7.40
N PHE A 137 43.29 35.85 7.39
CA PHE A 137 44.68 36.22 7.09
C PHE A 137 45.05 35.67 5.71
N GLU A 138 45.29 36.57 4.76
CA GLU A 138 45.57 36.23 3.36
C GLU A 138 46.93 36.79 2.95
N LYS A 139 47.79 35.92 2.38
CA LYS A 139 49.16 36.26 2.01
C LYS A 139 49.24 37.26 0.86
N SER A 140 48.26 37.27 -0.02
CA SER A 140 48.20 38.15 -1.18
C SER A 140 47.33 39.39 -0.92
N ASN A 141 47.25 40.27 -1.92
CA ASN A 141 46.42 41.47 -1.88
C ASN A 141 44.95 41.20 -2.30
N ARG A 142 44.56 39.94 -2.51
CA ARG A 142 43.19 39.55 -2.89
C ARG A 142 42.78 38.20 -2.29
N ILE A 143 41.52 38.06 -1.90
CA ILE A 143 40.93 36.76 -1.54
C ILE A 143 40.50 36.00 -2.79
N GLY A 144 40.12 34.74 -2.65
CA GLY A 144 39.64 33.87 -3.73
C GLY A 144 40.53 32.65 -3.98
N GLY A 145 41.83 32.76 -3.70
CA GLY A 145 42.79 31.66 -3.91
C GLY A 145 42.69 31.06 -5.31
N ARG A 146 42.56 29.73 -5.42
CA ARG A 146 42.47 29.00 -6.69
C ARG A 146 41.23 29.30 -7.54
N ILE A 147 40.22 30.03 -7.03
CA ILE A 147 39.06 30.42 -7.84
C ILE A 147 39.51 31.26 -9.05
N TRP A 148 40.56 32.07 -8.89
CA TRP A 148 41.12 32.88 -9.95
C TRP A 148 41.79 32.06 -11.06
N ASP A 149 42.12 30.79 -10.83
CA ASP A 149 42.71 29.92 -11.84
C ASP A 149 41.68 29.54 -12.93
N TYR A 150 40.38 29.72 -12.66
CA TYR A 150 39.26 29.48 -13.58
C TYR A 150 38.80 30.75 -14.34
N GLU A 151 39.45 31.89 -14.09
CA GLU A 151 39.14 33.15 -14.75
C GLU A 151 39.40 33.06 -16.27
N GLY A 152 38.40 33.39 -17.08
CA GLY A 152 38.51 33.41 -18.55
C GLY A 152 38.38 32.03 -19.22
N GLU A 153 38.39 30.94 -18.46
CA GLU A 153 38.06 29.59 -18.95
C GLU A 153 36.58 29.26 -18.67
N ILE A 154 36.16 29.40 -17.41
CA ILE A 154 34.80 29.02 -16.96
C ILE A 154 34.10 30.18 -16.24
N LEU A 155 34.87 31.02 -15.53
CA LEU A 155 34.35 32.10 -14.70
C LEU A 155 34.71 33.46 -15.29
N ASP A 156 33.70 34.33 -15.39
CA ASP A 156 33.91 35.74 -15.67
C ASP A 156 34.49 36.44 -14.45
N LYS A 157 35.50 37.29 -14.68
CA LYS A 157 36.13 38.12 -13.65
C LYS A 157 35.11 38.89 -12.80
N SER A 158 34.09 39.46 -13.45
CA SER A 158 33.05 40.26 -12.80
C SER A 158 32.22 39.46 -11.80
N ILE A 159 31.94 38.18 -12.08
CA ILE A 159 31.18 37.29 -11.19
C ILE A 159 32.03 36.94 -9.96
N ILE A 160 33.32 36.66 -10.16
CA ILE A 160 34.27 36.41 -9.06
C ILE A 160 34.31 37.63 -8.15
N GLU A 161 34.57 38.81 -8.70
CA GLU A 161 34.65 40.05 -7.91
C GLU A 161 33.33 40.36 -7.17
N GLU A 162 32.18 40.20 -7.80
CA GLU A 162 30.88 40.48 -7.17
C GLU A 162 30.61 39.53 -5.98
N GLU A 163 30.90 38.24 -6.13
CA GLU A 163 30.71 37.23 -5.07
C GLU A 163 31.70 37.43 -3.92
N LEU A 164 32.96 37.75 -4.22
CA LEU A 164 33.99 37.98 -3.19
C LEU A 164 33.74 39.28 -2.41
N GLN A 165 33.23 40.33 -3.04
CA GLN A 165 32.79 41.56 -2.35
C GLN A 165 31.71 41.29 -1.29
N SER A 166 30.96 40.19 -1.40
CA SER A 166 29.96 39.85 -0.39
C SER A 166 30.58 39.52 0.97
N ILE A 167 31.85 39.10 1.00
CA ILE A 167 32.60 38.80 2.23
C ILE A 167 32.99 40.10 2.92
N GLU A 168 33.48 41.09 2.18
CA GLU A 168 33.83 42.41 2.72
C GLU A 168 32.61 43.17 3.25
N LYS A 169 31.43 42.91 2.66
CA LYS A 169 30.16 43.46 3.13
C LYS A 169 29.63 42.78 4.40
N LYS A 170 30.23 41.65 4.82
CA LYS A 170 29.93 40.98 6.10
C LYS A 170 30.84 41.54 7.20
N GLY A 171 30.52 41.24 8.46
CA GLY A 171 31.34 41.62 9.61
C GLY A 171 32.65 40.82 9.75
N ILE A 172 33.21 40.33 8.64
CA ILE A 172 34.41 39.51 8.58
C ILE A 172 35.59 40.45 8.32
N THR A 173 36.58 40.45 9.20
CA THR A 173 37.82 41.24 9.02
C THR A 173 38.76 40.49 8.09
N ILE A 174 39.36 41.18 7.12
CA ILE A 174 40.32 40.59 6.18
C ILE A 174 41.64 41.33 6.29
N ASN A 175 42.70 40.61 6.63
CA ASN A 175 44.07 41.09 6.70
C ASN A 175 44.84 40.58 5.47
N TYR A 176 44.89 41.44 4.45
CA TYR A 176 45.65 41.21 3.23
C TYR A 176 47.17 41.33 3.46
N ASN A 177 47.97 40.81 2.53
CA ASN A 177 49.43 40.82 2.57
C ASN A 177 50.01 40.28 3.90
N THR A 178 49.30 39.35 4.53
CA THR A 178 49.67 38.76 5.81
C THR A 178 49.92 37.27 5.63
N GLU A 179 51.17 36.90 5.42
CA GLU A 179 51.60 35.50 5.38
C GLU A 179 51.83 34.99 6.81
N VAL A 180 51.19 33.87 7.16
CA VAL A 180 51.43 33.19 8.44
C VAL A 180 52.39 32.04 8.22
N PHE A 181 53.56 32.11 8.85
CA PHE A 181 54.55 31.04 8.78
C PHE A 181 54.27 29.97 9.84
N GLN A 182 54.93 28.83 9.68
CA GLN A 182 54.74 27.68 10.59
C GLN A 182 55.14 27.98 12.03
N ASN A 183 56.16 28.80 12.21
CA ASN A 183 56.67 29.19 13.53
C ASN A 183 55.70 30.13 14.25
N ASP A 184 54.88 30.87 13.50
CA ASP A 184 53.97 31.88 14.05
C ASP A 184 52.60 31.29 14.38
N LEU A 185 52.26 30.10 13.86
CA LEU A 185 50.93 29.49 14.02
C LEU A 185 50.53 29.34 15.50
N GLN A 186 51.49 29.08 16.39
CA GLN A 186 51.23 28.99 17.83
C GLN A 186 50.68 30.31 18.38
N GLU A 187 51.21 31.45 17.96
CA GLU A 187 50.73 32.75 18.43
C GLU A 187 49.26 33.00 18.05
N TYR A 188 48.82 32.49 16.90
CA TYR A 188 47.42 32.60 16.49
C TYR A 188 46.52 31.70 17.33
N MET A 189 46.99 30.49 17.68
CA MET A 189 46.28 29.60 18.58
C MET A 189 46.17 30.15 20.01
N ASP A 190 47.12 30.98 20.44
CA ASP A 190 47.08 31.62 21.76
C ASP A 190 46.20 32.88 21.78
N LYS A 191 46.04 33.56 20.62
CA LYS A 191 45.27 34.82 20.48
C LYS A 191 43.78 34.62 20.14
N PHE A 192 43.43 33.48 19.56
CA PHE A 192 42.07 33.18 19.08
C PHE A 192 41.50 31.93 19.75
N ASP A 193 40.19 31.89 19.97
CA ASP A 193 39.51 30.73 20.55
C ASP A 193 39.65 29.47 19.67
N ALA A 194 39.77 29.66 18.35
CA ALA A 194 40.09 28.61 17.39
C ALA A 194 40.78 29.17 16.13
N VAL A 195 41.53 28.31 15.45
CA VAL A 195 42.21 28.61 14.18
C VAL A 195 41.78 27.61 13.11
N TYR A 196 41.38 28.10 11.95
CA TYR A 196 41.19 27.28 10.75
C TYR A 196 42.36 27.47 9.78
N LEU A 197 42.93 26.37 9.29
CA LEU A 197 44.02 26.38 8.32
C LEU A 197 43.54 25.85 6.95
N GLY A 198 43.51 26.75 5.97
CA GLY A 198 42.98 26.49 4.62
C GLY A 198 43.89 27.01 3.49
N THR A 199 45.21 27.03 3.69
CA THR A 199 46.21 27.61 2.75
C THR A 199 46.48 26.78 1.50
N GLY A 200 45.86 25.60 1.39
CA GLY A 200 46.03 24.67 0.26
C GLY A 200 47.28 23.79 0.34
N TYR A 201 48.41 24.36 0.74
CA TYR A 201 49.64 23.63 1.04
C TYR A 201 50.21 24.07 2.39
N TRP A 202 50.73 23.10 3.16
CA TRP A 202 51.41 23.34 4.42
C TRP A 202 52.52 22.30 4.62
N LYS A 203 53.75 22.72 4.90
CA LYS A 203 54.92 21.82 4.95
C LYS A 203 54.90 20.83 6.12
N LYS A 204 54.25 21.20 7.25
CA LYS A 204 54.22 20.39 8.46
C LYS A 204 53.01 19.46 8.38
N ASN A 205 53.23 18.18 8.56
CA ASN A 205 52.15 17.21 8.62
C ASN A 205 51.55 17.24 10.03
N TYR A 206 50.23 17.38 10.08
CA TYR A 206 49.43 17.24 11.29
C TYR A 206 48.63 15.95 11.21
N GLU A 207 48.40 15.33 12.36
CA GLU A 207 47.39 14.28 12.47
C GLU A 207 46.03 14.97 12.57
N ILE A 208 45.19 14.77 11.55
CA ILE A 208 43.89 15.41 11.42
C ILE A 208 42.83 14.36 11.63
N ASP A 209 41.95 14.57 12.60
CA ASP A 209 40.79 13.69 12.79
C ASP A 209 39.82 13.85 11.58
N PRO A 210 39.45 12.75 10.89
CA PRO A 210 38.66 12.83 9.65
C PRO A 210 37.19 13.22 9.86
N ASN A 211 36.69 13.18 11.10
CA ASN A 211 35.32 13.51 11.45
C ASN A 211 35.20 14.96 11.92
N THR A 212 36.13 15.40 12.77
CA THR A 212 36.14 16.70 13.44
C THR A 212 37.05 17.71 12.77
N PHE A 213 37.98 17.28 11.90
CA PHE A 213 38.98 18.15 11.27
C PHE A 213 39.95 18.81 12.25
N GLN A 214 39.93 18.43 13.53
CA GLN A 214 40.84 18.93 14.54
C GLN A 214 42.23 18.32 14.35
N ALA A 215 43.26 19.12 14.56
CA ALA A 215 44.66 18.70 14.47
C ALA A 215 45.29 18.55 15.85
N ASN A 216 45.83 17.37 16.16
CA ASN A 216 46.60 17.07 17.38
C ASN A 216 45.95 17.54 18.71
N ASP A 217 44.61 17.50 18.84
CA ASP A 217 43.86 18.03 19.99
C ASP A 217 44.11 19.52 20.32
N LEU A 218 44.64 20.28 19.36
CA LEU A 218 44.86 21.72 19.48
C LEU A 218 43.59 22.51 19.13
N PRO A 219 43.52 23.82 19.44
CA PRO A 219 42.49 24.73 18.87
C PRO A 219 42.71 24.99 17.36
N LEU A 220 43.20 23.99 16.61
CA LEU A 220 43.54 24.05 15.20
C LEU A 220 42.67 23.08 14.40
N PHE A 221 42.02 23.59 13.36
CA PHE A 221 41.16 22.83 12.46
C PHE A 221 41.67 22.96 11.03
N ILE A 222 41.81 21.85 10.32
CA ILE A 222 42.46 21.82 9.00
C ILE A 222 41.51 21.19 7.97
N GLY A 223 41.22 21.94 6.91
CA GLY A 223 40.35 21.49 5.83
C GLY A 223 40.90 21.84 4.43
N GLY A 224 40.04 21.81 3.42
CA GLY A 224 40.42 22.09 2.04
C GLY A 224 41.43 21.07 1.49
N LYS A 225 42.29 21.52 0.57
CA LYS A 225 43.29 20.67 -0.11
C LYS A 225 44.29 20.01 0.86
N ILE A 226 44.58 20.63 2.01
CA ILE A 226 45.50 20.06 3.02
C ILE A 226 44.93 18.75 3.58
N HIS A 227 43.64 18.74 3.92
CA HIS A 227 42.97 17.55 4.43
C HIS A 227 42.59 16.58 3.31
N ASN A 228 41.93 17.08 2.26
CA ASN A 228 41.36 16.24 1.21
C ASN A 228 42.41 15.57 0.32
N LYS A 229 43.62 16.17 0.24
CA LYS A 229 44.69 15.76 -0.70
C LYS A 229 44.21 15.66 -2.16
N SER A 230 43.20 16.45 -2.53
CA SER A 230 42.61 16.51 -3.87
C SER A 230 42.37 17.96 -4.28
N ASP A 231 42.29 18.19 -5.59
CA ASP A 231 42.00 19.51 -6.15
C ASP A 231 40.50 19.83 -6.20
N SER A 232 39.63 18.87 -5.83
CA SER A 232 38.18 19.01 -5.89
C SER A 232 37.67 20.22 -5.12
N ILE A 233 36.87 21.01 -5.81
CA ILE A 233 36.22 22.21 -5.30
C ILE A 233 35.18 21.83 -4.25
N ILE A 234 34.28 20.91 -4.57
CA ILE A 234 33.13 20.61 -3.71
C ILE A 234 33.53 19.89 -2.41
N PHE A 235 34.56 19.05 -2.45
CA PHE A 235 35.14 18.47 -1.22
C PHE A 235 35.86 19.52 -0.37
N SER A 236 36.50 20.52 -0.99
CA SER A 236 37.13 21.63 -0.26
C SER A 236 36.11 22.50 0.47
N VAL A 237 34.91 22.62 -0.09
CA VAL A 237 33.74 23.29 0.52
C VAL A 237 33.17 22.43 1.64
N SER A 238 32.96 21.14 1.41
CA SER A 238 32.42 20.22 2.42
C SER A 238 33.29 20.18 3.69
N SER A 239 34.60 20.00 3.53
CA SER A 239 35.56 20.02 4.64
C SER A 239 35.52 21.34 5.42
N ALA A 240 35.45 22.49 4.74
CA ALA A 240 35.32 23.80 5.38
C ALA A 240 34.07 23.90 6.27
N ARG A 241 32.91 23.49 5.74
CA ARG A 241 31.64 23.55 6.48
C ARG A 241 31.63 22.61 7.69
N ARG A 242 32.15 21.40 7.52
CA ARG A 242 32.27 20.43 8.62
C ARG A 242 33.26 20.90 9.68
N ALA A 243 34.39 21.49 9.29
CA ALA A 243 35.32 22.13 10.22
C ALA A 243 34.68 23.32 10.97
N ALA A 244 33.87 24.15 10.31
CA ALA A 244 33.11 25.22 10.97
C ALA A 244 32.08 24.69 12.00
N ILE A 245 31.51 23.50 11.77
CA ILE A 245 30.68 22.81 12.77
C ILE A 245 31.55 22.38 13.96
N SER A 246 32.73 21.81 13.71
CA SER A 246 33.66 21.41 14.77
C SER A 246 34.16 22.58 15.60
N ILE A 247 34.56 23.68 14.98
CA ILE A 247 34.98 24.91 15.66
C ILE A 247 33.87 25.42 16.58
N ASP A 248 32.64 25.47 16.09
CA ASP A 248 31.48 25.88 16.89
C ASP A 248 31.23 24.93 18.08
N ARG A 249 31.37 23.62 17.87
CA ARG A 249 31.24 22.62 18.93
C ARG A 249 32.37 22.69 19.96
N TYR A 250 33.60 22.91 19.50
CA TYR A 250 34.79 23.08 20.33
C TYR A 250 34.65 24.30 21.26
N ILE A 251 34.36 25.47 20.70
CA ILE A 251 34.21 26.71 21.48
C ILE A 251 33.01 26.63 22.43
N SER A 252 31.89 26.04 21.98
CA SER A 252 30.70 25.84 22.83
C SER A 252 30.81 24.69 23.83
N LYS A 253 31.93 23.94 23.83
CA LYS A 253 32.17 22.77 24.68
C LYS A 253 31.09 21.68 24.55
N SER A 254 30.57 21.49 23.33
CA SER A 254 29.65 20.40 22.99
C SER A 254 30.39 19.24 22.31
N SER A 255 29.76 18.06 22.27
CA SER A 255 30.42 16.86 21.73
C SER A 255 30.77 17.01 20.24
N MET A 256 32.08 17.07 19.94
CA MET A 256 32.56 17.19 18.57
C MET A 256 32.28 15.95 17.74
N GLY A 257 32.28 14.75 18.32
CA GLY A 257 32.13 13.48 17.59
C GLY A 257 30.69 12.96 17.44
N ALA A 258 29.71 13.50 18.17
CA ALA A 258 28.34 12.97 18.14
C ALA A 258 27.60 13.26 16.82
N SER A 259 26.82 12.27 16.35
CA SER A 259 25.87 12.37 15.22
C SER A 259 26.49 12.90 13.93
N ARG A 260 27.60 12.30 13.49
CA ARG A 260 28.35 12.69 12.29
C ARG A 260 28.23 11.73 11.11
N GLU A 261 27.44 10.66 11.23
CA GLU A 261 27.40 9.55 10.27
C GLU A 261 26.97 9.99 8.86
N ARG A 262 26.28 11.13 8.73
CA ARG A 262 25.75 11.67 7.47
C ARG A 262 26.15 13.14 7.19
N GLU A 263 27.26 13.64 7.75
CA GLU A 263 27.72 15.03 7.52
C GLU A 263 28.50 15.23 6.20
N GLY A 264 29.10 14.17 5.67
CA GLY A 264 29.76 14.14 4.37
C GLY A 264 29.11 13.09 3.47
N ILE A 265 29.83 12.56 2.49
CA ILE A 265 29.28 11.48 1.66
C ILE A 265 28.95 10.25 2.52
N TYR A 266 27.85 9.58 2.21
CA TYR A 266 27.46 8.31 2.83
C TYR A 266 26.74 7.42 1.83
N GLU A 267 26.70 6.13 2.13
CA GLU A 267 25.93 5.16 1.36
C GLU A 267 24.45 5.25 1.75
N THR A 268 23.59 5.45 0.75
CA THR A 268 22.14 5.44 0.96
C THR A 268 21.61 4.01 0.97
N LEU A 269 20.58 3.75 1.77
CA LEU A 269 19.85 2.48 1.74
C LEU A 269 18.89 2.39 0.54
N LEU A 270 18.74 3.47 -0.24
CA LEU A 270 17.87 3.50 -1.41
C LEU A 270 18.51 2.76 -2.60
N ASP A 271 18.01 1.55 -2.87
CA ASP A 271 18.33 0.76 -4.06
C ASP A 271 17.22 0.94 -5.12
N TYR A 272 17.41 1.90 -6.03
CA TYR A 272 16.43 2.24 -7.06
C TYR A 272 16.63 1.37 -8.31
N LYS A 273 15.61 0.57 -8.66
CA LYS A 273 15.64 -0.33 -9.81
C LYS A 273 15.36 0.39 -11.13
N VAL A 274 16.10 0.02 -12.17
CA VAL A 274 16.01 0.63 -13.50
C VAL A 274 15.60 -0.36 -14.61
N ASP A 275 15.24 -1.60 -14.24
CA ASP A 275 14.96 -2.69 -15.19
C ASP A 275 13.84 -2.36 -16.19
N ASP A 276 12.79 -1.65 -15.73
CA ASP A 276 11.63 -1.27 -16.55
C ASP A 276 11.70 0.18 -17.07
N ILE A 277 12.86 0.83 -16.98
CA ILE A 277 13.04 2.23 -17.39
C ILE A 277 13.46 2.31 -18.85
N VAL A 278 12.74 3.13 -19.61
CA VAL A 278 13.08 3.41 -21.01
C VAL A 278 14.39 4.20 -21.08
N SER A 279 15.32 3.70 -21.91
CA SER A 279 16.57 4.40 -22.22
C SER A 279 16.29 5.70 -22.95
N VAL A 280 16.79 6.81 -22.43
CA VAL A 280 16.69 8.15 -23.05
C VAL A 280 18.03 8.84 -22.91
N GLU A 281 18.66 9.10 -24.05
CA GLU A 281 19.96 9.77 -24.16
C GLU A 281 19.94 11.21 -23.60
N PRO A 282 21.10 11.75 -23.16
CA PRO A 282 21.20 13.13 -22.71
C PRO A 282 20.84 14.13 -23.78
N VAL A 283 20.18 15.23 -23.38
CA VAL A 283 19.83 16.32 -24.29
C VAL A 283 21.12 16.94 -24.84
N GLN A 284 21.23 16.99 -26.16
CA GLN A 284 22.34 17.66 -26.83
C GLN A 284 22.13 19.16 -26.79
N LYS A 285 23.19 19.92 -26.50
CA LYS A 285 23.18 21.38 -26.55
C LYS A 285 23.30 21.87 -27.99
N GLU A 286 22.45 22.80 -28.40
CA GLU A 286 22.60 23.49 -29.68
C GLU A 286 23.71 24.55 -29.67
N THR A 287 24.03 25.09 -28.48
CA THR A 287 25.07 26.10 -28.28
C THR A 287 26.05 25.69 -27.16
N GLU A 288 26.91 26.59 -26.71
CA GLU A 288 27.85 26.30 -25.60
C GLU A 288 27.11 25.99 -24.28
N ALA A 289 25.90 26.53 -24.10
CA ALA A 289 25.05 26.34 -22.93
C ALA A 289 23.65 25.81 -23.31
N TYR A 290 22.97 25.18 -22.34
CA TYR A 290 21.56 24.84 -22.50
C TYR A 290 20.68 26.10 -22.57
N SER A 291 19.75 26.11 -23.50
CA SER A 291 18.57 26.96 -23.48
C SER A 291 17.61 26.54 -22.36
N GLU A 292 16.65 27.41 -22.04
CA GLU A 292 15.56 27.10 -21.10
C GLU A 292 14.82 25.81 -21.49
N GLU A 293 14.51 25.63 -22.78
CA GLU A 293 13.79 24.44 -23.25
C GLU A 293 14.62 23.16 -23.13
N GLU A 294 15.91 23.22 -23.46
CA GLU A 294 16.81 22.07 -23.31
C GLU A 294 17.00 21.71 -21.83
N ALA A 295 17.14 22.71 -20.95
CA ALA A 295 17.24 22.49 -19.51
C ALA A 295 15.99 21.82 -18.94
N VAL A 296 14.79 22.26 -19.36
CA VAL A 296 13.52 21.63 -18.98
C VAL A 296 13.45 20.18 -19.49
N LYS A 297 13.85 19.92 -20.74
CA LYS A 297 13.88 18.56 -21.33
C LYS A 297 14.86 17.66 -20.59
N GLU A 298 16.04 18.15 -20.24
CA GLU A 298 17.06 17.39 -19.51
C GLU A 298 16.61 17.10 -18.08
N ALA A 299 16.03 18.08 -17.37
CA ALA A 299 15.48 17.87 -16.03
C ALA A 299 14.36 16.80 -16.01
N LYS A 300 13.54 16.73 -17.06
CA LYS A 300 12.49 15.69 -17.21
C LYS A 300 13.03 14.27 -17.35
N ARG A 301 14.31 14.09 -17.70
CA ARG A 301 14.95 12.75 -17.70
C ARG A 301 15.18 12.23 -16.28
N CYS A 302 15.17 13.09 -15.26
CA CYS A 302 15.39 12.68 -13.87
C CYS A 302 14.33 11.65 -13.42
N LEU A 303 14.78 10.51 -12.90
CA LEU A 303 13.90 9.44 -12.42
C LEU A 303 13.18 9.77 -11.10
N LYS A 304 13.54 10.90 -10.46
CA LYS A 304 13.03 11.30 -9.14
C LYS A 304 13.13 10.16 -8.13
N CYS A 305 14.32 9.55 -8.07
CA CYS A 305 14.59 8.31 -7.34
C CYS A 305 14.11 8.41 -5.89
N GLN A 306 13.10 7.60 -5.57
CA GLN A 306 12.50 7.51 -4.24
C GLN A 306 11.88 6.12 -4.05
N CYS A 307 11.90 5.59 -2.82
CA CYS A 307 11.25 4.33 -2.53
C CYS A 307 9.72 4.51 -2.46
N ILE A 308 9.03 4.15 -3.55
CA ILE A 308 7.56 4.30 -3.68
C ILE A 308 6.84 3.05 -4.22
N GLU A 309 7.52 1.91 -4.33
CA GLU A 309 6.95 0.70 -4.97
C GLU A 309 5.67 0.20 -4.29
N CYS A 310 5.65 0.14 -2.95
CA CYS A 310 4.44 -0.19 -2.20
C CYS A 310 3.29 0.82 -2.40
N ILE A 311 3.61 2.09 -2.67
CA ILE A 311 2.63 3.16 -2.93
C ILE A 311 2.11 3.04 -4.36
N LYS A 312 2.99 2.86 -5.36
CA LYS A 312 2.62 2.60 -6.77
C LYS A 312 1.70 1.38 -6.91
N ALA A 313 1.92 0.35 -6.11
CA ALA A 313 1.12 -0.86 -6.14
C ALA A 313 -0.22 -0.76 -5.37
N CYS A 314 -0.39 0.24 -4.49
CA CYS A 314 -1.52 0.31 -3.57
C CYS A 314 -2.39 1.57 -3.78
N SER A 315 -3.53 1.40 -4.45
CA SER A 315 -4.49 2.49 -4.67
C SER A 315 -5.09 3.09 -3.39
N HIS A 316 -4.99 2.39 -2.24
CA HIS A 316 -5.29 2.98 -0.93
C HIS A 316 -4.24 4.01 -0.51
N MET A 317 -2.95 3.67 -0.54
CA MET A 317 -1.89 4.62 -0.18
C MET A 317 -1.87 5.84 -1.11
N GLN A 318 -2.15 5.64 -2.40
CA GLN A 318 -2.29 6.74 -3.37
C GLN A 318 -3.47 7.66 -3.04
N LYS A 319 -4.65 7.09 -2.78
CA LYS A 319 -5.85 7.88 -2.48
C LYS A 319 -5.71 8.69 -1.18
N PHE A 320 -5.03 8.15 -0.18
CA PHE A 320 -4.80 8.84 1.08
C PHE A 320 -3.53 9.70 1.09
N ASP A 321 -2.77 9.72 -0.01
CA ASP A 321 -1.47 10.39 -0.15
C ASP A 321 -0.58 10.16 1.07
N ILE A 322 -0.31 8.88 1.35
CA ILE A 322 0.35 8.47 2.59
C ILE A 322 1.39 7.39 2.37
N THR A 323 2.53 7.57 3.02
CA THR A 323 3.65 6.63 3.05
C THR A 323 3.50 5.64 4.21
N PRO A 324 4.09 4.43 4.15
CA PRO A 324 3.98 3.46 5.23
C PRO A 324 4.42 3.99 6.60
N ASP A 325 5.53 4.73 6.69
CA ASP A 325 6.00 5.32 7.94
C ASP A 325 5.04 6.38 8.49
N ALA A 326 4.55 7.28 7.64
CA ALA A 326 3.56 8.28 8.03
C ALA A 326 2.25 7.61 8.49
N TYR A 327 1.83 6.54 7.82
CA TYR A 327 0.66 5.75 8.22
C TYR A 327 0.87 5.14 9.60
N ILE A 328 1.96 4.43 9.82
CA ILE A 328 2.25 3.80 11.11
C ILE A 328 2.32 4.84 12.23
N ARG A 329 2.95 6.02 11.99
CA ARG A 329 2.98 7.12 12.95
C ARG A 329 1.58 7.69 13.25
N ARG A 330 0.71 7.81 12.24
CA ARG A 330 -0.70 8.22 12.45
C ARG A 330 -1.47 7.19 13.27
N ILE A 331 -1.27 5.89 13.02
CA ILE A 331 -1.85 4.82 13.86
C ILE A 331 -1.33 4.94 15.28
N ASN A 332 -0.02 5.05 15.48
CA ASN A 332 0.59 5.18 16.79
C ASN A 332 0.03 6.37 17.58
N HIS A 333 -0.08 7.52 16.93
CA HIS A 333 -0.68 8.72 17.51
C HIS A 333 -2.17 8.51 17.86
N ASN A 334 -2.94 7.87 16.97
CA ASN A 334 -4.35 7.55 17.21
C ASN A 334 -4.55 6.63 18.42
N GLU A 335 -3.63 5.70 18.62
CA GLU A 335 -3.65 4.73 19.71
C GLU A 335 -3.19 5.31 21.04
N ARG A 336 -2.13 6.14 21.04
CA ARG A 336 -1.57 6.76 22.26
C ARG A 336 -2.37 7.96 22.75
N ILE A 337 -2.67 8.90 21.85
CA ILE A 337 -3.10 10.26 22.22
C ILE A 337 -4.61 10.42 22.04
N ILE A 338 -5.13 10.01 20.90
CA ILE A 338 -6.54 10.23 20.54
C ILE A 338 -7.45 9.12 21.08
N LEU A 339 -6.88 8.05 21.66
CA LEU A 339 -7.63 6.89 22.17
C LEU A 339 -8.69 6.38 21.17
N GLY A 340 -8.39 6.44 19.87
CA GLY A 340 -9.26 5.91 18.79
C GLY A 340 -10.41 6.81 18.32
N THR A 341 -10.53 8.08 18.70
CA THR A 341 -11.62 8.96 18.26
C THR A 341 -11.28 9.81 17.02
N HIS A 342 -11.73 9.34 15.85
CA HIS A 342 -12.05 10.09 14.61
C HIS A 342 -11.03 10.24 13.46
N TYR A 343 -9.76 10.64 13.62
CA TYR A 343 -8.96 11.02 12.43
C TYR A 343 -8.46 9.82 11.58
N ALA A 344 -7.91 8.78 12.21
CA ALA A 344 -7.30 7.66 11.47
C ALA A 344 -8.29 6.52 11.16
N ASN A 345 -9.44 6.41 11.85
CA ASN A 345 -10.34 5.26 11.75
C ASN A 345 -10.84 5.02 10.32
N LYS A 346 -11.21 6.09 9.60
CA LYS A 346 -11.65 5.98 8.20
C LYS A 346 -10.57 5.39 7.30
N MET A 347 -9.31 5.72 7.55
CA MET A 347 -8.17 5.22 6.80
C MET A 347 -7.87 3.75 7.18
N ILE A 348 -7.81 3.44 8.48
CA ILE A 348 -7.59 2.08 9.00
C ILE A 348 -8.63 1.10 8.45
N ASN A 349 -9.90 1.49 8.48
CA ASN A 349 -11.01 0.65 8.00
C ASN A 349 -11.18 0.67 6.46
N ALA A 350 -10.36 1.46 5.75
CA ALA A 350 -10.34 1.51 4.30
C ALA A 350 -9.22 0.64 3.67
N CYS A 351 -8.42 -0.05 4.49
CA CYS A 351 -7.45 -1.04 4.02
C CYS A 351 -8.12 -2.41 3.83
N THR A 352 -7.76 -3.13 2.77
CA THR A 352 -8.28 -4.48 2.47
C THR A 352 -7.53 -5.61 3.15
N GLU A 353 -6.46 -5.31 3.89
CA GLU A 353 -5.58 -6.31 4.51
C GLU A 353 -4.98 -7.30 3.49
N CYS A 354 -4.74 -6.87 2.25
CA CYS A 354 -4.28 -7.78 1.19
C CYS A 354 -2.78 -8.13 1.26
N GLY A 355 -1.97 -7.41 2.04
CA GLY A 355 -0.55 -7.70 2.21
C GLY A 355 0.37 -7.36 1.04
N LEU A 356 -0.13 -6.84 -0.10
CA LEU A 356 0.73 -6.55 -1.27
C LEU A 356 1.85 -5.55 -0.97
N CYS A 357 1.59 -4.59 -0.07
CA CYS A 357 2.61 -3.65 0.37
C CYS A 357 3.87 -4.33 0.94
N LYS A 358 3.74 -5.50 1.58
CA LYS A 358 4.86 -6.28 2.09
C LYS A 358 5.71 -6.84 0.95
N GLU A 359 5.06 -7.42 -0.06
CA GLU A 359 5.72 -8.03 -1.23
C GLU A 359 6.45 -7.00 -2.09
N GLN A 360 5.96 -5.76 -2.10
CA GLN A 360 6.57 -4.64 -2.84
C GLN A 360 7.59 -3.86 -2.02
N CYS A 361 7.70 -4.13 -0.71
CA CYS A 361 8.56 -3.36 0.18
C CYS A 361 9.94 -4.00 0.26
N PRO A 362 11.03 -3.29 -0.10
CA PRO A 362 12.39 -3.84 -0.04
C PRO A 362 12.83 -4.20 1.38
N VAL A 363 12.21 -3.59 2.40
CA VAL A 363 12.48 -3.86 3.83
C VAL A 363 11.35 -4.66 4.50
N GLY A 364 10.37 -5.16 3.73
CA GLY A 364 9.33 -6.08 4.21
C GLY A 364 8.27 -5.47 5.14
N ILE A 365 7.97 -4.17 5.04
CA ILE A 365 6.89 -3.54 5.83
C ILE A 365 5.53 -3.97 5.27
N GLY A 366 4.80 -4.77 6.06
CA GLY A 366 3.45 -5.22 5.74
C GLY A 366 2.38 -4.47 6.54
N MET A 367 1.59 -3.64 5.88
CA MET A 367 0.45 -2.96 6.52
C MET A 367 -0.68 -3.91 6.89
N GLN A 368 -0.77 -5.10 6.29
CA GLN A 368 -1.80 -6.09 6.65
C GLN A 368 -1.76 -6.41 8.14
N ASP A 369 -0.61 -6.85 8.65
CA ASP A 369 -0.44 -7.24 10.05
C ASP A 369 -0.69 -6.05 11.00
N ILE A 370 -0.19 -4.87 10.62
CA ILE A 370 -0.32 -3.64 11.40
C ILE A 370 -1.78 -3.20 11.51
N ILE A 371 -2.50 -3.20 10.39
CA ILE A 371 -3.92 -2.82 10.36
C ILE A 371 -4.76 -3.84 11.11
N HIS A 372 -4.47 -5.13 10.95
CA HIS A 372 -5.15 -6.21 11.64
C HIS A 372 -5.03 -6.05 13.17
N GLU A 373 -3.80 -5.93 13.69
CA GLU A 373 -3.54 -5.70 15.12
C GLU A 373 -4.18 -4.39 15.63
N THR A 374 -4.21 -3.35 14.77
CA THR A 374 -4.87 -2.08 15.10
C THR A 374 -6.38 -2.26 15.23
N ARG A 375 -7.03 -3.01 14.34
CA ARG A 375 -8.48 -3.28 14.40
C ARG A 375 -8.85 -4.09 15.64
N GLU A 376 -8.05 -5.10 15.99
CA GLU A 376 -8.20 -5.84 17.24
C GLU A 376 -8.11 -4.92 18.46
N SER A 377 -7.08 -4.07 18.52
CA SER A 377 -6.91 -3.07 19.58
C SER A 377 -8.12 -2.13 19.68
N MET A 378 -8.65 -1.68 18.54
CA MET A 378 -9.84 -0.82 18.49
C MET A 378 -11.09 -1.53 19.01
N VAL A 379 -11.29 -2.82 18.68
CA VAL A 379 -12.39 -3.63 19.20
C VAL A 379 -12.25 -3.82 20.72
N GLN A 380 -11.10 -4.26 21.19
CA GLN A 380 -10.84 -4.54 22.61
C GLN A 380 -11.07 -3.32 23.51
N ARG A 381 -10.75 -2.12 23.02
CA ARG A 381 -10.96 -0.86 23.75
C ARG A 381 -12.35 -0.25 23.56
N GLY A 382 -13.25 -0.90 22.82
CA GLY A 382 -14.59 -0.36 22.50
C GLY A 382 -14.55 0.91 21.65
N LYS A 383 -13.50 1.08 20.84
CA LYS A 383 -13.27 2.24 19.96
C LYS A 383 -13.55 1.96 18.48
N MET A 384 -13.73 0.70 18.10
CA MET A 384 -14.21 0.33 16.77
C MET A 384 -15.63 0.88 16.56
N PRO A 385 -15.89 1.69 15.52
CA PRO A 385 -17.23 2.18 15.27
C PRO A 385 -18.19 1.01 15.00
N LEU A 386 -19.30 0.95 15.74
CA LEU A 386 -20.25 -0.15 15.68
C LEU A 386 -20.79 -0.42 14.27
N SER A 387 -20.91 0.61 13.43
CA SER A 387 -21.46 0.47 12.07
C SER A 387 -20.49 -0.08 11.03
N THR A 388 -19.17 -0.10 11.30
CA THR A 388 -18.17 -0.32 10.24
C THR A 388 -18.24 -1.74 9.66
N HIS A 389 -18.39 -2.76 10.52
CA HIS A 389 -18.31 -4.17 10.11
C HIS A 389 -19.57 -4.99 10.45
N ASP A 390 -20.53 -4.40 11.14
CA ASP A 390 -21.71 -5.09 11.70
C ASP A 390 -22.54 -5.82 10.63
N PHE A 391 -22.76 -5.21 9.46
CA PHE A 391 -23.50 -5.86 8.37
C PHE A 391 -22.81 -7.15 7.87
N ALA A 392 -21.49 -7.15 7.79
CA ALA A 392 -20.74 -8.34 7.39
C ALA A 392 -20.76 -9.44 8.46
N LEU A 393 -20.75 -9.05 9.74
CA LEU A 393 -20.90 -9.98 10.86
C LEU A 393 -22.30 -10.60 10.90
N LYS A 394 -23.35 -9.83 10.57
CA LYS A 394 -24.72 -10.33 10.42
C LYS A 394 -24.87 -11.30 9.26
N ASP A 395 -24.26 -11.03 8.11
CA ASP A 395 -24.22 -11.96 6.97
C ASP A 395 -23.47 -13.26 7.32
N MET A 396 -22.38 -13.15 8.07
CA MET A 396 -21.64 -14.31 8.60
C MET A 396 -22.52 -15.12 9.57
N ALA A 397 -23.21 -14.47 10.51
CA ALA A 397 -24.11 -15.13 11.45
C ALA A 397 -25.26 -15.85 10.72
N PHE A 398 -25.88 -15.21 9.72
CA PHE A 398 -26.86 -15.85 8.85
C PHE A 398 -26.27 -17.09 8.15
N SER A 399 -25.05 -16.98 7.61
CA SER A 399 -24.38 -18.08 6.92
C SER A 399 -24.04 -19.27 7.84
N ASN A 400 -24.01 -19.07 9.15
CA ASN A 400 -23.77 -20.12 10.12
C ASN A 400 -25.05 -20.54 10.87
N SER A 401 -26.20 -19.96 10.53
CA SER A 401 -27.49 -20.30 11.09
C SER A 401 -28.11 -21.53 10.42
N GLU A 402 -29.21 -22.01 10.99
CA GLU A 402 -30.02 -23.09 10.41
C GLU A 402 -30.57 -22.77 9.01
N HIS A 403 -30.60 -21.50 8.59
CA HIS A 403 -31.07 -21.13 7.26
C HIS A 403 -30.10 -21.52 6.13
N PHE A 404 -28.82 -21.75 6.41
CA PHE A 404 -27.83 -22.13 5.40
C PHE A 404 -26.89 -23.24 5.85
N SER A 405 -26.48 -23.26 7.11
CA SER A 405 -25.48 -24.22 7.56
C SER A 405 -26.02 -25.64 7.49
N LEU A 406 -25.20 -26.53 6.94
CA LEU A 406 -25.52 -27.93 6.68
C LEU A 406 -24.24 -28.76 6.76
N VAL A 407 -24.25 -29.80 7.57
CA VAL A 407 -23.21 -30.83 7.59
C VAL A 407 -23.86 -32.17 7.32
N ARG A 408 -23.38 -32.89 6.31
CA ARG A 408 -23.86 -34.23 5.97
C ARG A 408 -22.72 -35.13 5.50
N LYS A 409 -22.76 -36.40 5.92
CA LYS A 409 -21.96 -37.47 5.31
C LYS A 409 -22.52 -37.80 3.92
N GLN A 410 -21.72 -38.46 3.08
CA GLN A 410 -22.20 -38.99 1.81
C GLN A 410 -23.44 -39.88 2.03
N PRO A 411 -24.49 -39.80 1.18
CA PRO A 411 -25.64 -40.69 1.29
C PRO A 411 -25.26 -42.16 1.31
N SER A 412 -25.94 -42.93 2.15
CA SER A 412 -25.82 -44.40 2.20
C SER A 412 -26.43 -45.07 0.96
N LYS A 413 -26.12 -46.36 0.76
CA LYS A 413 -26.71 -47.15 -0.32
C LYS A 413 -28.23 -47.21 -0.22
N GLU A 414 -28.75 -47.34 0.99
CA GLU A 414 -30.19 -47.40 1.27
C GLU A 414 -30.89 -46.09 0.91
N GLN A 415 -30.28 -44.95 1.25
CA GLN A 415 -30.79 -43.61 0.90
C GLN A 415 -30.74 -43.33 -0.61
N SER A 416 -29.82 -43.97 -1.34
CA SER A 416 -29.63 -43.77 -2.78
C SER A 416 -30.11 -44.93 -3.64
N LYS A 417 -30.87 -45.88 -3.08
CA LYS A 417 -31.27 -47.13 -3.75
C LYS A 417 -31.97 -46.91 -5.10
N GLU A 418 -32.70 -45.80 -5.24
CA GLU A 418 -33.44 -45.44 -6.45
C GLU A 418 -32.52 -45.09 -7.63
N LEU A 419 -31.26 -44.75 -7.35
CA LEU A 419 -30.24 -44.45 -8.37
C LEU A 419 -29.53 -45.72 -8.88
N PHE A 420 -29.83 -46.90 -8.32
CA PHE A 420 -29.07 -48.13 -8.55
C PHE A 420 -29.65 -49.08 -9.61
N TYR A 421 -30.30 -48.54 -10.64
CA TYR A 421 -30.73 -49.31 -11.81
C TYR A 421 -29.69 -49.21 -12.95
N TYR A 422 -29.61 -50.26 -13.77
CA TYR A 422 -28.46 -50.53 -14.65
C TYR A 422 -28.04 -49.36 -15.57
N PRO A 423 -28.95 -48.67 -16.29
CA PRO A 423 -28.58 -47.50 -17.09
C PRO A 423 -27.90 -46.39 -16.27
N VAL A 424 -28.37 -46.09 -15.06
CA VAL A 424 -27.81 -44.98 -14.27
C VAL A 424 -26.46 -45.34 -13.66
N ILE A 425 -26.30 -46.54 -13.11
CA ILE A 425 -24.99 -46.99 -12.61
C ILE A 425 -23.97 -47.08 -13.77
N ALA A 426 -24.36 -47.54 -14.95
CA ALA A 426 -23.40 -47.70 -16.05
C ALA A 426 -22.86 -46.36 -16.55
N PHE A 427 -23.70 -45.31 -16.62
CA PHE A 427 -23.35 -44.04 -17.28
C PHE A 427 -23.11 -42.87 -16.32
N SER A 428 -23.55 -42.94 -15.07
CA SER A 428 -23.32 -41.87 -14.08
C SER A 428 -22.15 -42.19 -13.16
N GLN A 429 -21.06 -41.43 -13.26
CA GLN A 429 -19.93 -41.53 -12.33
C GLN A 429 -20.38 -41.28 -10.87
N TYR A 430 -21.33 -40.37 -10.66
CA TYR A 430 -21.94 -40.09 -9.36
C TYR A 430 -22.65 -41.31 -8.77
N ALA A 431 -23.53 -41.97 -9.55
CA ALA A 431 -24.24 -43.16 -9.08
C ALA A 431 -23.27 -44.32 -8.78
N ARG A 432 -22.21 -44.49 -9.57
CA ARG A 432 -21.12 -45.44 -9.29
C ARG A 432 -20.40 -45.12 -7.99
N GLY A 433 -20.12 -43.85 -7.74
CA GLY A 433 -19.50 -43.37 -6.50
C GLY A 433 -20.34 -43.75 -5.27
N LEU A 434 -21.63 -43.43 -5.31
CA LEU A 434 -22.58 -43.78 -4.24
C LEU A 434 -22.72 -45.31 -4.06
N TYR A 435 -22.83 -46.07 -5.16
CA TYR A 435 -22.95 -47.53 -5.12
C TYR A 435 -21.74 -48.20 -4.47
N LYS A 436 -20.54 -47.64 -4.67
CA LYS A 436 -19.29 -48.12 -4.07
C LYS A 436 -19.01 -47.54 -2.67
N GLY A 437 -19.87 -46.67 -2.14
CA GLY A 437 -19.66 -45.94 -0.88
C GLY A 437 -19.16 -46.84 0.27
N SER A 438 -18.14 -46.37 1.01
CA SER A 438 -17.50 -47.11 2.11
C SER A 438 -18.12 -46.80 3.48
N GLY A 439 -18.89 -45.72 3.59
CA GLY A 439 -19.40 -45.18 4.86
C GLY A 439 -18.37 -44.35 5.64
N LYS A 440 -17.11 -44.34 5.20
CA LYS A 440 -16.02 -43.60 5.84
C LYS A 440 -15.81 -42.26 5.12
N THR A 441 -16.07 -41.16 5.81
CA THR A 441 -15.86 -39.82 5.25
C THR A 441 -14.37 -39.51 5.22
N GLY A 442 -13.75 -39.58 4.04
CA GLY A 442 -12.34 -39.25 3.86
C GLY A 442 -12.11 -37.80 3.42
N TYR A 443 -13.12 -37.22 2.76
CA TYR A 443 -13.11 -35.83 2.33
C TYR A 443 -14.38 -35.09 2.77
N LEU A 444 -14.25 -33.80 3.05
CA LEU A 444 -15.38 -32.92 3.36
C LEU A 444 -15.35 -31.70 2.43
N PHE A 445 -16.32 -31.61 1.53
CA PHE A 445 -16.41 -30.50 0.59
C PHE A 445 -16.96 -29.24 1.27
N TYR A 446 -16.18 -28.16 1.20
CA TYR A 446 -16.50 -26.87 1.79
C TYR A 446 -16.45 -25.77 0.71
N PRO A 447 -17.60 -25.44 0.07
CA PRO A 447 -17.63 -24.47 -1.02
C PRO A 447 -17.40 -23.02 -0.56
N GLY A 448 -17.74 -22.73 0.70
CA GLY A 448 -17.69 -21.38 1.28
C GLY A 448 -18.94 -20.54 1.01
N CYS A 449 -19.31 -19.71 1.99
CA CYS A 449 -20.58 -18.97 2.01
C CYS A 449 -20.79 -18.01 0.82
N GLN A 450 -19.74 -17.37 0.31
CA GLN A 450 -19.88 -16.40 -0.79
C GLN A 450 -20.11 -17.10 -2.13
N LEU A 451 -19.39 -18.20 -2.39
CA LEU A 451 -19.59 -18.99 -3.60
C LEU A 451 -20.99 -19.59 -3.63
N SER A 452 -21.47 -20.10 -2.49
CA SER A 452 -22.85 -20.59 -2.32
C SER A 452 -23.92 -19.52 -2.46
N ALA A 453 -23.58 -18.24 -2.36
CA ALA A 453 -24.53 -17.14 -2.53
C ALA A 453 -24.66 -16.68 -3.99
N THR A 454 -23.56 -16.72 -4.75
CA THR A 454 -23.49 -16.14 -6.09
C THR A 454 -23.41 -17.16 -7.22
N HIS A 455 -23.01 -18.40 -6.93
CA HIS A 455 -22.91 -19.52 -7.88
C HIS A 455 -23.58 -20.77 -7.29
N SER A 456 -24.72 -20.57 -6.62
CA SER A 456 -25.45 -21.61 -5.88
C SER A 456 -25.81 -22.81 -6.75
N GLU A 457 -26.10 -22.58 -8.02
CA GLU A 457 -26.51 -23.56 -9.02
C GLU A 457 -25.45 -24.64 -9.26
N TYR A 458 -24.16 -24.31 -9.17
CA TYR A 458 -23.07 -25.24 -9.48
C TYR A 458 -22.66 -26.12 -8.30
N ILE A 459 -23.03 -25.77 -7.06
CA ILE A 459 -22.55 -26.46 -5.86
C ILE A 459 -22.98 -27.94 -5.83
N GLY A 460 -24.23 -28.22 -6.22
CA GLY A 460 -24.73 -29.59 -6.28
C GLY A 460 -24.01 -30.44 -7.33
N ASP A 461 -23.72 -29.87 -8.49
CA ASP A 461 -23.02 -30.57 -9.58
C ASP A 461 -21.55 -30.80 -9.24
N ILE A 462 -20.89 -29.83 -8.61
CA ILE A 462 -19.53 -30.01 -8.06
C ILE A 462 -19.51 -31.16 -7.05
N TYR A 463 -20.45 -31.19 -6.10
CA TYR A 463 -20.50 -32.27 -5.12
C TYR A 463 -20.70 -33.65 -5.77
N LYS A 464 -21.62 -33.76 -6.74
CA LYS A 464 -21.85 -35.00 -7.49
C LYS A 464 -20.59 -35.47 -8.24
N HIS A 465 -19.87 -34.54 -8.86
CA HIS A 465 -18.60 -34.83 -9.54
C HIS A 465 -17.53 -35.33 -8.56
N LEU A 466 -17.40 -34.68 -7.40
CA LEU A 466 -16.44 -35.07 -6.37
C LEU A 466 -16.71 -36.48 -5.83
N VAL A 467 -17.97 -36.82 -5.56
CA VAL A 467 -18.38 -38.17 -5.09
C VAL A 467 -17.96 -39.24 -6.10
N GLY A 468 -18.19 -39.02 -7.40
CA GLY A 468 -17.77 -39.95 -8.44
C GLY A 468 -16.24 -40.04 -8.58
N THR A 469 -15.59 -38.89 -8.74
CA THR A 469 -14.16 -38.78 -9.06
C THR A 469 -13.26 -39.26 -7.93
N ILE A 470 -13.55 -38.87 -6.68
CA ILE A 470 -12.77 -39.35 -5.53
C ILE A 470 -12.91 -40.85 -5.40
N LYS A 471 -14.11 -41.41 -5.60
CA LYS A 471 -14.32 -42.85 -5.43
C LYS A 471 -13.58 -43.71 -6.45
N GLU A 472 -13.35 -43.20 -7.65
CA GLU A 472 -12.55 -43.89 -8.67
C GLU A 472 -11.05 -43.87 -8.36
N ASN A 473 -10.58 -42.89 -7.59
CA ASN A 473 -9.15 -42.69 -7.32
C ASN A 473 -8.73 -43.08 -5.88
N ASP A 474 -9.67 -43.09 -4.93
CA ASP A 474 -9.47 -43.45 -3.52
C ASP A 474 -10.70 -44.23 -3.02
N ALA A 475 -10.70 -45.54 -3.29
CA ALA A 475 -11.86 -46.41 -3.13
C ALA A 475 -12.42 -46.48 -1.70
N ASP A 476 -11.61 -46.15 -0.68
CA ASP A 476 -12.00 -46.27 0.73
C ASP A 476 -12.57 -44.96 1.31
N LYS A 477 -12.58 -43.87 0.53
CA LYS A 477 -12.99 -42.55 1.01
C LYS A 477 -14.24 -42.05 0.31
N ASP A 478 -15.22 -41.67 1.13
CA ASP A 478 -16.42 -40.99 0.70
C ASP A 478 -16.31 -39.46 0.91
N VAL A 479 -17.14 -38.70 0.21
CA VAL A 479 -17.14 -37.22 0.23
C VAL A 479 -18.37 -36.70 0.97
N GLY A 480 -18.19 -36.07 2.12
CA GLY A 480 -19.23 -35.32 2.82
C GLY A 480 -19.37 -33.88 2.31
N LEU A 481 -20.39 -33.17 2.77
CA LEU A 481 -20.64 -31.76 2.48
C LEU A 481 -20.74 -30.93 3.76
N TYR A 482 -20.09 -29.77 3.78
CA TYR A 482 -20.26 -28.75 4.82
C TYR A 482 -20.49 -27.36 4.21
N LEU A 483 -21.71 -26.84 4.38
CA LEU A 483 -22.09 -25.46 4.09
C LEU A 483 -21.94 -24.57 5.35
N GLY A 484 -21.19 -23.48 5.23
CA GLY A 484 -20.97 -22.52 6.30
C GLY A 484 -20.04 -21.37 5.91
N CYS A 485 -19.79 -20.45 6.84
CA CYS A 485 -18.78 -19.40 6.72
C CYS A 485 -17.51 -19.77 7.50
N CYS A 486 -16.33 -19.56 6.89
CA CYS A 486 -15.05 -19.84 7.52
C CYS A 486 -14.67 -18.85 8.64
N GLY A 487 -15.37 -17.72 8.76
CA GLY A 487 -15.11 -16.70 9.79
C GLY A 487 -14.29 -15.51 9.32
N ALA A 488 -13.84 -15.47 8.05
CA ALA A 488 -13.05 -14.35 7.50
C ALA A 488 -13.62 -12.94 7.80
N PRO A 489 -14.94 -12.69 7.78
CA PRO A 489 -15.48 -11.38 8.19
C PRO A 489 -15.18 -11.01 9.66
N ALA A 490 -15.19 -11.97 10.58
CA ALA A 490 -14.83 -11.72 11.98
C ALA A 490 -13.35 -11.37 12.13
N ASP A 491 -12.49 -12.11 11.44
CA ASP A 491 -11.04 -11.84 11.36
C ASP A 491 -10.77 -10.42 10.87
N TRP A 492 -11.27 -10.07 9.68
CA TRP A 492 -11.10 -8.72 9.11
C TRP A 492 -11.69 -7.60 9.97
N ALA A 493 -12.69 -7.90 10.79
CA ALA A 493 -13.31 -6.93 11.69
C ALA A 493 -12.51 -6.71 12.99
N GLY A 494 -11.48 -7.52 13.27
CA GLY A 494 -10.78 -7.57 14.56
C GLY A 494 -11.60 -8.23 15.67
N ARG A 495 -12.66 -8.97 15.32
CA ARG A 495 -13.56 -9.68 16.27
C ARG A 495 -13.06 -11.09 16.54
N GLN A 496 -11.93 -11.17 17.25
CA GLN A 496 -11.29 -12.45 17.58
C GLN A 496 -12.18 -13.36 18.44
N ASP A 497 -13.08 -12.78 19.22
CA ASP A 497 -14.11 -13.51 19.95
C ASP A 497 -15.02 -14.31 19.01
N PHE A 498 -15.55 -13.67 17.96
CA PHE A 498 -16.40 -14.34 16.96
C PHE A 498 -15.60 -15.28 16.05
N MET A 499 -14.36 -14.94 15.73
CA MET A 499 -13.49 -15.79 14.91
C MET A 499 -13.17 -17.10 15.64
N GLN A 500 -12.77 -17.04 16.91
CA GLN A 500 -12.46 -18.22 17.71
C GLN A 500 -13.68 -19.11 17.91
N GLU A 501 -14.85 -18.53 18.22
CA GLU A 501 -16.10 -19.29 18.35
C GLU A 501 -16.43 -20.05 17.06
N ASN A 502 -16.23 -19.40 15.90
CA ASN A 502 -16.45 -20.02 14.60
C ASN A 502 -15.45 -21.15 14.31
N ALA A 503 -14.16 -20.91 14.59
CA ALA A 503 -13.12 -21.92 14.42
C ALA A 503 -13.39 -23.16 15.28
N ASP A 504 -13.81 -22.98 16.54
CA ASP A 504 -14.15 -24.08 17.45
C ASP A 504 -15.37 -24.88 16.98
N LYS A 505 -16.38 -24.21 16.39
CA LYS A 505 -17.52 -24.89 15.74
C LYS A 505 -17.06 -25.76 14.57
N ILE A 506 -16.25 -25.22 13.67
CA ILE A 506 -15.72 -25.97 12.52
C ILE A 506 -14.86 -27.15 12.99
N LYS A 507 -14.01 -26.95 14.00
CA LYS A 507 -13.17 -27.99 14.57
C LYS A 507 -14.00 -29.15 15.15
N ARG A 508 -15.06 -28.85 15.91
CA ARG A 508 -15.97 -29.89 16.43
C ARG A 508 -16.61 -30.70 15.30
N VAL A 509 -17.14 -30.04 14.28
CA VAL A 509 -17.69 -30.71 13.10
C VAL A 509 -16.64 -31.60 12.43
N TRP A 510 -15.41 -31.12 12.29
CA TRP A 510 -14.32 -31.90 11.70
C TRP A 510 -13.99 -33.14 12.53
N GLU A 511 -13.96 -33.03 13.86
CA GLU A 511 -13.77 -34.18 14.77
C GLU A 511 -14.92 -35.19 14.69
N GLU A 512 -16.17 -34.71 14.67
CA GLU A 512 -17.39 -35.55 14.53
C GLU A 512 -17.48 -36.26 13.17
N MET A 513 -16.85 -35.69 12.14
CA MET A 513 -16.81 -36.25 10.79
C MET A 513 -15.62 -37.20 10.57
N ASP A 514 -14.94 -37.61 11.64
CA ASP A 514 -13.79 -38.51 11.64
C ASP A 514 -12.52 -37.90 11.00
N LYS A 515 -12.34 -36.58 11.17
CA LYS A 515 -11.16 -35.80 10.76
C LYS A 515 -10.80 -35.90 9.26
N PRO A 516 -11.74 -35.62 8.33
CA PRO A 516 -11.50 -35.73 6.90
C PRO A 516 -10.58 -34.61 6.37
N THR A 517 -10.00 -34.81 5.18
CA THR A 517 -9.34 -33.74 4.43
C THR A 517 -10.42 -32.80 3.84
N LEU A 518 -10.27 -31.49 4.02
CA LEU A 518 -11.24 -30.51 3.52
C LEU A 518 -10.94 -30.09 2.08
N ILE A 519 -11.96 -30.16 1.22
CA ILE A 519 -11.90 -29.67 -0.17
C ILE A 519 -12.43 -28.25 -0.20
N LEU A 520 -11.55 -27.26 -0.43
CA LEU A 520 -11.90 -25.84 -0.38
C LEU A 520 -12.05 -25.25 -1.79
N ALA A 521 -13.21 -24.64 -2.08
CA ALA A 521 -13.44 -23.92 -3.35
C ALA A 521 -13.20 -22.40 -3.25
N CYS A 522 -13.21 -21.84 -2.04
CA CYS A 522 -13.12 -20.40 -1.80
C CYS A 522 -11.70 -20.00 -1.35
N SER A 523 -11.10 -19.03 -2.05
CA SER A 523 -9.75 -18.52 -1.74
C SER A 523 -9.60 -17.98 -0.32
N SER A 524 -10.61 -17.25 0.19
CA SER A 524 -10.57 -16.75 1.58
C SER A 524 -10.72 -17.87 2.61
N CYS A 525 -11.40 -18.98 2.26
CA CYS A 525 -11.42 -20.15 3.14
C CYS A 525 -10.01 -20.75 3.23
N ALA A 526 -9.29 -20.89 2.11
CA ALA A 526 -7.93 -21.42 2.12
C ALA A 526 -7.02 -20.68 3.11
N SER A 527 -6.96 -19.34 3.04
CA SER A 527 -6.15 -18.55 3.97
C SER A 527 -6.64 -18.60 5.42
N THR A 528 -7.96 -18.66 5.63
CA THR A 528 -8.54 -18.67 6.99
C THR A 528 -8.27 -19.99 7.70
N PHE A 529 -8.41 -21.11 6.98
CA PHE A 529 -8.10 -22.44 7.52
C PHE A 529 -6.61 -22.58 7.80
N GLU A 530 -5.74 -22.09 6.93
CA GLU A 530 -4.28 -22.07 7.16
C GLU A 530 -3.91 -21.28 8.43
N LYS A 531 -4.52 -20.11 8.64
CA LYS A 531 -4.25 -19.24 9.80
C LYS A 531 -4.80 -19.80 11.12
N TYR A 532 -6.06 -20.27 11.13
CA TYR A 532 -6.79 -20.57 12.37
C TYR A 532 -7.03 -22.05 12.63
N LEU A 533 -6.97 -22.89 11.59
CA LEU A 533 -7.22 -24.33 11.68
C LEU A 533 -6.09 -25.14 10.99
N PRO A 534 -4.80 -24.87 11.30
CA PRO A 534 -3.67 -25.50 10.60
C PRO A 534 -3.58 -27.02 10.81
N MET A 535 -4.31 -27.56 11.80
CA MET A 535 -4.39 -29.00 12.04
C MET A 535 -5.29 -29.74 11.03
N ILE A 536 -6.13 -29.01 10.29
CA ILE A 536 -7.02 -29.59 9.28
C ILE A 536 -6.28 -29.65 7.96
N GLU A 537 -6.11 -30.84 7.41
CA GLU A 537 -5.56 -31.00 6.06
C GLU A 537 -6.54 -30.42 5.04
N THR A 538 -6.05 -29.58 4.13
CA THR A 538 -6.88 -28.94 3.09
C THR A 538 -6.30 -29.17 1.69
N VAL A 539 -7.20 -29.27 0.71
CA VAL A 539 -6.88 -29.33 -0.72
C VAL A 539 -7.84 -28.41 -1.47
N SER A 540 -7.35 -27.69 -2.48
CA SER A 540 -8.24 -26.84 -3.28
C SER A 540 -9.05 -27.68 -4.27
N LEU A 541 -10.29 -27.29 -4.51
CA LEU A 541 -11.11 -27.81 -5.60
C LEU A 541 -10.38 -27.79 -6.95
N TRP A 542 -9.61 -26.72 -7.21
CA TRP A 542 -8.87 -26.56 -8.46
C TRP A 542 -7.78 -27.62 -8.62
N GLN A 543 -7.10 -27.99 -7.52
CA GLN A 543 -6.10 -29.06 -7.55
C GLN A 543 -6.73 -30.42 -7.82
N ILE A 544 -7.93 -30.67 -7.29
CA ILE A 544 -8.68 -31.91 -7.56
C ILE A 544 -9.09 -31.99 -9.04
N PHE A 545 -9.64 -30.89 -9.58
CA PHE A 545 -10.07 -30.83 -10.98
C PHE A 545 -8.89 -30.99 -11.95
N ASP A 546 -7.75 -30.37 -11.64
CA ASP A 546 -6.53 -30.50 -12.45
C ASP A 546 -5.95 -31.93 -12.38
N LYS A 547 -5.94 -32.54 -11.19
CA LYS A 547 -5.33 -33.86 -10.98
C LYS A 547 -6.20 -35.02 -11.49
N TYR A 548 -7.50 -34.99 -11.21
CA TYR A 548 -8.40 -36.14 -11.44
C TYR A 548 -9.38 -35.93 -12.59
N GLY A 549 -9.36 -34.76 -13.23
CA GLY A 549 -10.18 -34.44 -14.38
C GLY A 549 -11.39 -33.57 -14.05
N LEU A 550 -11.85 -32.88 -15.09
CA LEU A 550 -13.02 -32.01 -15.07
C LEU A 550 -14.31 -32.85 -15.17
N PRO A 551 -15.45 -32.31 -14.69
CA PRO A 551 -16.76 -32.89 -14.99
C PRO A 551 -16.98 -33.01 -16.51
N GLU A 552 -17.92 -33.86 -16.93
CA GLU A 552 -18.33 -33.95 -18.33
C GLU A 552 -18.90 -32.59 -18.80
N VAL A 553 -18.11 -31.87 -19.58
CA VAL A 553 -18.43 -30.53 -20.07
C VAL A 553 -18.29 -30.47 -21.58
N ASP A 554 -19.21 -29.78 -22.24
CA ASP A 554 -19.05 -29.45 -23.66
C ASP A 554 -17.87 -28.48 -23.80
N ILE A 555 -16.72 -29.01 -24.23
CA ILE A 555 -15.53 -28.19 -24.48
C ILE A 555 -15.82 -27.26 -25.66
N LYS A 556 -16.23 -26.03 -25.35
CA LYS A 556 -16.43 -24.98 -26.35
C LYS A 556 -15.07 -24.52 -26.87
N LYS A 557 -14.63 -25.12 -27.98
CA LYS A 557 -13.44 -24.68 -28.71
C LYS A 557 -13.63 -23.22 -29.18
N GLY A 558 -13.01 -22.28 -28.46
CA GLY A 558 -12.99 -20.86 -28.81
C GLY A 558 -11.61 -20.27 -28.53
N LYS A 559 -11.03 -19.60 -29.53
CA LYS A 559 -9.74 -18.88 -29.42
C LYS A 559 -9.88 -17.57 -28.63
N ARG A 560 -10.49 -17.61 -27.43
CA ARG A 560 -10.66 -16.41 -26.60
C ARG A 560 -9.49 -16.25 -25.65
N VAL A 561 -8.97 -15.02 -25.60
CA VAL A 561 -7.92 -14.61 -24.65
C VAL A 561 -8.60 -14.05 -23.40
N LEU A 562 -8.16 -14.47 -22.22
CA LEU A 562 -8.65 -13.99 -20.94
C LEU A 562 -7.48 -13.51 -20.08
N ASN A 563 -7.61 -12.35 -19.44
CA ASN A 563 -6.63 -11.91 -18.45
C ASN A 563 -6.94 -12.50 -17.08
N ILE A 564 -6.00 -13.27 -16.54
CA ILE A 564 -6.17 -13.88 -15.22
C ILE A 564 -5.90 -12.87 -14.09
N HIS A 565 -6.81 -12.82 -13.12
CA HIS A 565 -6.63 -12.10 -11.87
C HIS A 565 -6.60 -13.10 -10.70
N ASP A 566 -5.39 -13.32 -10.19
CA ASP A 566 -5.15 -14.18 -9.03
C ASP A 566 -5.73 -13.56 -7.75
N ALA A 567 -6.24 -14.42 -6.86
CA ALA A 567 -6.84 -13.99 -5.60
C ALA A 567 -5.76 -13.69 -4.55
N CYS A 568 -5.79 -12.49 -3.97
CA CYS A 568 -4.82 -12.10 -2.95
C CYS A 568 -4.76 -13.04 -1.72
N ALA A 569 -5.86 -13.73 -1.39
CA ALA A 569 -5.92 -14.68 -0.28
C ALA A 569 -5.14 -15.98 -0.54
N THR A 570 -4.90 -16.36 -1.80
CA THR A 570 -4.15 -17.57 -2.17
C THR A 570 -2.81 -17.22 -2.84
N ARG A 571 -2.34 -15.99 -2.62
CA ARG A 571 -1.16 -15.42 -3.28
C ARG A 571 0.11 -16.26 -3.11
N HIS A 572 0.30 -16.89 -1.96
CA HIS A 572 1.46 -17.74 -1.69
C HIS A 572 1.21 -19.22 -2.01
N ASN A 573 0.16 -19.55 -2.77
CA ASN A 573 -0.20 -20.92 -3.14
C ASN A 573 0.05 -21.20 -4.64
N PRO A 574 1.28 -21.55 -5.04
CA PRO A 574 1.61 -21.79 -6.44
C PRO A 574 0.84 -22.97 -7.05
N LYS A 575 0.48 -23.98 -6.25
CA LYS A 575 -0.30 -25.13 -6.71
C LYS A 575 -1.69 -24.72 -7.21
N ILE A 576 -2.38 -23.82 -6.49
CA ILE A 576 -3.66 -23.26 -6.93
C ILE A 576 -3.47 -22.48 -8.24
N HIS A 577 -2.43 -21.64 -8.32
CA HIS A 577 -2.15 -20.84 -9.50
C HIS A 577 -1.92 -21.69 -10.75
N GLU A 578 -1.14 -22.76 -10.62
CA GLU A 578 -0.85 -23.72 -11.69
C GLU A 578 -2.11 -24.49 -12.11
N SER A 579 -2.85 -25.05 -11.15
CA SER A 579 -4.05 -25.83 -11.44
C SER A 579 -5.13 -25.02 -12.15
N VAL A 580 -5.37 -23.77 -11.74
CA VAL A 580 -6.31 -22.87 -12.43
C VAL A 580 -5.90 -22.67 -13.89
N ARG A 581 -4.61 -22.44 -14.15
CA ARG A 581 -4.09 -22.22 -15.51
C ARG A 581 -4.18 -23.49 -16.37
N ASN A 582 -3.85 -24.64 -15.79
CA ASN A 582 -3.97 -25.94 -16.46
C ASN A 582 -5.41 -26.26 -16.83
N ILE A 583 -6.36 -26.06 -15.92
CA ILE A 583 -7.80 -26.25 -16.18
C ILE A 583 -8.25 -25.41 -17.37
N VAL A 584 -7.90 -24.11 -17.37
CA VAL A 584 -8.32 -23.18 -18.42
C VAL A 584 -7.70 -23.54 -19.77
N LYS A 585 -6.45 -23.99 -19.77
CA LYS A 585 -5.77 -24.52 -20.95
C LYS A 585 -6.44 -25.79 -21.48
N THR A 586 -6.81 -26.72 -20.60
CA THR A 586 -7.54 -27.95 -20.94
C THR A 586 -8.91 -27.64 -21.56
N LEU A 587 -9.57 -26.59 -21.08
CA LEU A 587 -10.82 -26.08 -21.64
C LEU A 587 -10.64 -25.33 -22.99
N GLY A 588 -9.40 -25.12 -23.45
CA GLY A 588 -9.09 -24.57 -24.76
C GLY A 588 -8.93 -23.04 -24.82
N TYR A 589 -8.84 -22.35 -23.68
CA TYR A 589 -8.69 -20.89 -23.61
C TYR A 589 -7.21 -20.47 -23.51
N LYS A 590 -6.89 -19.28 -24.01
CA LYS A 590 -5.58 -18.65 -23.82
C LYS A 590 -5.63 -17.70 -22.62
N ILE A 591 -4.66 -17.80 -21.72
CA ILE A 591 -4.49 -16.86 -20.61
C ILE A 591 -3.42 -15.83 -20.98
N GLU A 592 -3.68 -14.57 -20.64
CA GLU A 592 -2.67 -13.52 -20.57
C GLU A 592 -2.49 -13.04 -19.13
N GLU A 593 -1.23 -12.98 -18.70
CA GLU A 593 -0.87 -12.58 -17.35
C GLU A 593 -0.90 -11.05 -17.23
N LEU A 594 -1.44 -10.56 -16.12
CA LEU A 594 -1.32 -9.15 -15.75
C LEU A 594 0.05 -8.87 -15.14
N ALA A 595 0.46 -7.59 -15.16
CA ALA A 595 1.70 -7.16 -14.48
C ALA A 595 1.70 -7.51 -12.97
N TYR A 596 0.52 -7.46 -12.34
CA TYR A 596 0.29 -7.84 -10.95
C TYR A 596 -0.46 -9.17 -10.85
N THR A 597 0.27 -10.28 -10.94
CA THR A 597 -0.25 -11.66 -10.90
C THR A 597 0.41 -12.44 -9.76
N LYS A 598 -0.12 -13.61 -9.39
CA LYS A 598 0.45 -14.52 -8.37
C LYS A 598 0.86 -13.80 -7.06
N ASP A 599 2.14 -13.88 -6.68
CA ASP A 599 2.81 -13.25 -5.53
C ASP A 599 2.78 -11.70 -5.54
N LYS A 600 2.37 -11.10 -6.67
CA LYS A 600 2.13 -9.66 -6.80
C LYS A 600 0.65 -9.30 -6.99
N ALA A 601 -0.28 -10.25 -6.84
CA ALA A 601 -1.69 -10.02 -7.07
C ALA A 601 -2.26 -8.89 -6.18
N LYS A 602 -2.78 -7.85 -6.84
CA LYS A 602 -3.47 -6.71 -6.22
C LYS A 602 -4.89 -7.08 -5.75
N CYS A 603 -5.42 -6.30 -4.81
CA CYS A 603 -6.74 -6.58 -4.23
C CYS A 603 -7.89 -6.03 -5.08
N CYS A 604 -8.99 -6.78 -5.14
CA CYS A 604 -10.23 -6.37 -5.82
C CYS A 604 -11.10 -5.37 -5.02
N GLY A 605 -10.72 -5.06 -3.77
CA GLY A 605 -11.47 -4.15 -2.90
C GLY A 605 -12.49 -4.82 -1.98
N TYR A 606 -12.67 -6.15 -2.06
CA TYR A 606 -13.64 -6.88 -1.24
C TYR A 606 -13.14 -7.18 0.18
N GLY A 607 -11.90 -7.67 0.30
CA GLY A 607 -11.29 -8.07 1.58
C GLY A 607 -11.20 -6.91 2.58
N GLY A 608 -10.97 -7.22 3.86
CA GLY A 608 -10.90 -6.22 4.92
C GLY A 608 -12.21 -5.47 5.16
N LEU A 609 -13.33 -5.93 4.59
CA LEU A 609 -14.67 -5.36 4.70
C LEU A 609 -14.80 -3.90 4.23
N VAL A 610 -13.91 -3.48 3.32
CA VAL A 610 -13.83 -2.08 2.87
C VAL A 610 -15.12 -1.59 2.22
N SER A 611 -15.87 -2.45 1.53
CA SER A 611 -17.17 -2.06 0.96
C SER A 611 -18.18 -1.60 2.02
N TYR A 612 -18.17 -2.23 3.20
CA TYR A 612 -19.04 -1.88 4.33
C TYR A 612 -18.52 -0.65 5.08
N ALA A 613 -17.20 -0.57 5.24
CA ALA A 613 -16.54 0.49 6.01
C ALA A 613 -16.37 1.82 5.25
N ASN A 614 -16.04 1.75 3.96
CA ASN A 614 -15.68 2.88 3.10
C ASN A 614 -15.88 2.54 1.61
N LYS A 615 -17.14 2.59 1.16
CA LYS A 615 -17.54 2.29 -0.23
C LYS A 615 -16.75 3.08 -1.28
N ALA A 616 -16.50 4.36 -1.05
CA ALA A 616 -15.71 5.20 -1.96
C ALA A 616 -14.28 4.67 -2.12
N GLN A 617 -13.69 4.04 -1.10
CA GLN A 617 -12.40 3.37 -1.25
C GLN A 617 -12.52 2.06 -2.01
N ALA A 618 -13.56 1.25 -1.74
CA ALA A 618 -13.81 0.01 -2.48
C ALA A 618 -13.93 0.27 -3.99
N GLU A 619 -14.62 1.34 -4.40
CA GLU A 619 -14.72 1.76 -5.80
C GLU A 619 -13.38 2.12 -6.43
N VAL A 620 -12.46 2.73 -5.66
CA VAL A 620 -11.10 3.05 -6.14
C VAL A 620 -10.29 1.79 -6.40
N PHE A 621 -10.39 0.77 -5.52
CA PHE A 621 -9.76 -0.53 -5.78
C PHE A 621 -10.31 -1.18 -7.05
N VAL A 622 -11.64 -1.20 -7.21
CA VAL A 622 -12.28 -1.75 -8.41
C VAL A 622 -11.82 -1.01 -9.66
N LYS A 623 -11.83 0.32 -9.65
CA LYS A 623 -11.40 1.15 -10.79
C LYS A 623 -9.94 0.90 -11.18
N ASP A 624 -9.07 0.78 -10.19
CA ASP A 624 -7.67 0.39 -10.39
C ASP A 624 -7.54 -1.01 -11.01
N ARG A 625 -8.34 -2.00 -10.60
CA ARG A 625 -8.33 -3.35 -11.21
C ARG A 625 -8.83 -3.36 -12.65
N ILE A 626 -9.99 -2.76 -12.92
CA ILE A 626 -10.64 -2.87 -14.25
C ILE A 626 -9.86 -2.14 -15.34
N ASN A 627 -9.01 -1.18 -14.96
CA ASN A 627 -8.15 -0.42 -15.87
C ASN A 627 -6.81 -1.13 -16.18
N GLU A 628 -6.50 -2.28 -15.58
CA GLU A 628 -5.24 -2.99 -15.87
C GLU A 628 -5.24 -3.71 -17.22
N SER A 629 -6.40 -3.98 -17.79
CA SER A 629 -6.54 -4.56 -19.12
C SER A 629 -7.85 -4.11 -19.77
N ASN A 630 -7.87 -4.07 -21.10
CA ASN A 630 -9.10 -3.88 -21.87
C ASN A 630 -9.83 -5.19 -22.16
N GLU A 631 -9.17 -6.34 -22.05
CA GLU A 631 -9.72 -7.67 -22.34
C GLU A 631 -10.61 -8.22 -21.20
N ASP A 632 -11.35 -9.29 -21.47
CA ASP A 632 -12.19 -9.96 -20.46
C ASP A 632 -11.35 -10.60 -19.34
N MET A 633 -11.85 -10.52 -18.12
CA MET A 633 -11.16 -11.00 -16.92
C MET A 633 -11.56 -12.44 -16.57
N LEU A 634 -10.60 -13.21 -16.06
CA LEU A 634 -10.80 -14.53 -15.46
C LEU A 634 -10.40 -14.51 -13.99
N VAL A 635 -11.29 -14.99 -13.13
CA VAL A 635 -11.06 -15.14 -11.69
C VAL A 635 -11.48 -16.53 -11.21
N TYR A 636 -10.95 -16.95 -10.07
CA TYR A 636 -11.37 -18.17 -9.34
C TYR A 636 -11.81 -17.85 -7.90
N CYS A 637 -12.00 -16.58 -7.62
CA CYS A 637 -12.51 -16.06 -6.36
C CYS A 637 -13.84 -15.35 -6.62
N ALA A 638 -14.92 -15.85 -6.02
CA ALA A 638 -16.28 -15.29 -6.18
C ALA A 638 -16.34 -13.80 -5.80
N MET A 639 -15.57 -13.38 -4.80
CA MET A 639 -15.51 -11.98 -4.35
C MET A 639 -14.83 -11.07 -5.37
N CYS A 640 -13.82 -11.59 -6.09
CA CYS A 640 -13.21 -10.86 -7.19
C CYS A 640 -14.19 -10.70 -8.36
N LYS A 641 -14.98 -11.74 -8.70
CA LYS A 641 -16.05 -11.62 -9.72
C LYS A 641 -17.05 -10.53 -9.33
N ASP A 642 -17.59 -10.59 -8.13
CA ASP A 642 -18.54 -9.58 -7.62
C ASP A 642 -17.97 -8.16 -7.72
N SER A 643 -16.69 -7.97 -7.36
CA SER A 643 -16.09 -6.64 -7.34
C SER A 643 -15.85 -6.07 -8.73
N LEU A 644 -15.35 -6.89 -9.67
CA LEU A 644 -15.03 -6.44 -11.03
C LEU A 644 -16.29 -6.25 -11.89
N VAL A 645 -17.30 -7.13 -11.74
CA VAL A 645 -18.61 -6.96 -12.41
C VAL A 645 -19.29 -5.68 -11.94
N ARG A 646 -19.17 -5.32 -10.66
CA ARG A 646 -19.70 -4.04 -10.14
C ARG A 646 -19.05 -2.82 -10.81
N GLY A 647 -17.79 -2.97 -11.24
CA GLY A 647 -17.08 -1.97 -12.05
C GLY A 647 -17.42 -2.01 -13.55
N ASN A 648 -18.43 -2.76 -13.96
CA ASN A 648 -18.82 -3.01 -15.36
C ASN A 648 -17.72 -3.67 -16.21
N LYS A 649 -16.84 -4.47 -15.58
CA LYS A 649 -15.84 -5.25 -16.30
C LYS A 649 -16.36 -6.66 -16.55
N ARG A 650 -16.37 -7.08 -17.83
CA ARG A 650 -16.69 -8.46 -18.21
C ARG A 650 -15.73 -9.41 -17.52
N THR A 651 -16.28 -10.22 -16.61
CA THR A 651 -15.49 -11.05 -15.71
C THR A 651 -16.12 -12.43 -15.58
N TYR A 652 -15.32 -13.45 -15.81
CA TYR A 652 -15.68 -14.85 -15.68
C TYR A 652 -15.12 -15.42 -14.40
N HIS A 653 -15.96 -16.10 -13.62
CA HIS A 653 -15.47 -17.08 -12.68
C HIS A 653 -15.07 -18.35 -13.46
N ILE A 654 -14.03 -19.06 -13.03
CA ILE A 654 -13.62 -20.32 -13.65
C ILE A 654 -14.77 -21.33 -13.75
N LEU A 655 -15.68 -21.33 -12.77
CA LEU A 655 -16.88 -22.17 -12.80
C LEU A 655 -17.87 -21.80 -13.91
N ASP A 656 -17.93 -20.54 -14.33
CA ASP A 656 -18.77 -20.15 -15.47
C ASP A 656 -18.25 -20.76 -16.76
N ILE A 657 -16.95 -21.01 -16.84
CA ILE A 657 -16.32 -21.65 -18.00
C ILE A 657 -16.51 -23.17 -17.95
N ILE A 658 -16.48 -23.76 -16.75
CA ILE A 658 -16.69 -25.20 -16.56
C ILE A 658 -18.16 -25.57 -16.77
N TYR A 659 -19.09 -24.90 -16.09
CA TYR A 659 -20.51 -25.31 -16.02
C TYR A 659 -21.47 -24.42 -16.81
N GLY A 660 -21.03 -23.25 -17.29
CA GLY A 660 -21.92 -22.27 -17.92
C GLY A 660 -22.47 -22.70 -19.27
N LYS A 661 -23.80 -22.64 -19.42
CA LYS A 661 -24.49 -22.97 -20.68
C LYS A 661 -24.26 -21.94 -21.79
N GLU A 662 -24.17 -20.65 -21.47
CA GLU A 662 -23.86 -19.56 -22.41
C GLU A 662 -22.90 -18.54 -21.79
N MET A 663 -21.75 -18.29 -22.43
CA MET A 663 -20.71 -17.44 -21.86
C MET A 663 -21.00 -15.93 -21.94
N ASN A 664 -21.87 -15.47 -22.84
CA ASN A 664 -22.14 -14.03 -22.93
C ASN A 664 -22.94 -13.54 -21.71
N ASP A 665 -23.89 -14.34 -21.26
CA ASP A 665 -24.76 -14.02 -20.12
C ASP A 665 -24.02 -14.08 -18.77
N ALA A 666 -23.05 -14.98 -18.63
CA ALA A 666 -22.29 -15.15 -17.38
C ALA A 666 -21.32 -13.99 -17.07
N SER A 667 -20.85 -13.26 -18.09
CA SER A 667 -19.79 -12.25 -17.95
C SER A 667 -20.22 -10.92 -17.34
N LEU A 668 -21.51 -10.62 -17.42
CA LEU A 668 -22.16 -9.42 -16.89
C LEU A 668 -23.36 -9.78 -16.00
N GLN A 669 -23.40 -11.02 -15.50
CA GLN A 669 -24.48 -11.48 -14.63
C GLN A 669 -24.66 -10.51 -13.46
N LYS A 670 -25.88 -9.98 -13.31
CA LYS A 670 -26.20 -9.01 -12.25
C LYS A 670 -25.84 -9.62 -10.90
N ILE A 671 -25.08 -8.87 -10.11
CA ILE A 671 -24.67 -9.31 -8.77
C ILE A 671 -25.94 -9.43 -7.90
N PRO A 672 -26.15 -10.58 -7.23
CA PRO A 672 -27.27 -10.71 -6.32
C PRO A 672 -27.21 -9.67 -5.21
N THR A 673 -28.35 -9.06 -4.92
CA THR A 673 -28.59 -8.19 -3.76
C THR A 673 -28.30 -8.93 -2.46
N LEU A 674 -28.11 -8.21 -1.35
CA LEU A 674 -27.86 -8.86 -0.05
C LEU A 674 -29.00 -9.82 0.34
N SER A 675 -30.25 -9.43 0.04
CA SER A 675 -31.43 -10.27 0.27
C SER A 675 -31.45 -11.51 -0.63
N GLU A 676 -31.10 -11.37 -1.91
CA GLU A 676 -30.99 -12.51 -2.82
C GLU A 676 -29.86 -13.47 -2.42
N LYS A 677 -28.74 -12.96 -1.91
CA LYS A 677 -27.64 -13.80 -1.39
C LYS A 677 -28.12 -14.71 -0.27
N ASN A 678 -28.88 -14.18 0.69
CA ASN A 678 -29.48 -14.98 1.76
C ASN A 678 -30.46 -16.01 1.22
N LYS A 679 -31.35 -15.59 0.31
CA LYS A 679 -32.33 -16.48 -0.33
C LYS A 679 -31.67 -17.60 -1.13
N ASN A 680 -30.61 -17.32 -1.87
CA ASN A 680 -29.87 -18.29 -2.67
C ASN A 680 -29.21 -19.35 -1.78
N ARG A 681 -28.58 -18.94 -0.68
CA ARG A 681 -28.00 -19.86 0.31
C ARG A 681 -29.07 -20.78 0.93
N THR A 682 -30.21 -20.24 1.33
CA THR A 682 -31.30 -21.06 1.90
C THR A 682 -31.89 -22.02 0.88
N LYS A 683 -32.18 -21.55 -0.34
CA LYS A 683 -32.67 -22.40 -1.43
C LYS A 683 -31.67 -23.49 -1.78
N LEU A 684 -30.37 -23.19 -1.78
CA LEU A 684 -29.33 -24.18 -2.02
C LEU A 684 -29.38 -25.30 -0.99
N LYS A 685 -29.42 -24.97 0.30
CA LYS A 685 -29.54 -25.97 1.37
C LYS A 685 -30.76 -26.87 1.15
N MET A 686 -31.94 -26.27 0.94
CA MET A 686 -33.19 -27.01 0.72
C MET A 686 -33.10 -27.91 -0.51
N LYS A 687 -32.56 -27.39 -1.62
CA LYS A 687 -32.37 -28.13 -2.86
C LYS A 687 -31.47 -29.35 -2.63
N LEU A 688 -30.34 -29.18 -1.96
CA LEU A 688 -29.40 -30.29 -1.73
C LEU A 688 -29.96 -31.34 -0.78
N LEU A 689 -30.63 -30.93 0.31
CA LEU A 689 -31.30 -31.87 1.22
C LEU A 689 -32.31 -32.75 0.48
N LYS A 690 -33.14 -32.14 -0.37
CA LYS A 690 -34.14 -32.85 -1.17
C LYS A 690 -33.49 -33.75 -2.24
N GLU A 691 -32.58 -33.21 -3.05
CA GLU A 691 -32.03 -33.89 -4.22
C GLU A 691 -30.98 -34.97 -3.89
N ILE A 692 -30.21 -34.79 -2.81
CA ILE A 692 -29.09 -35.68 -2.47
C ILE A 692 -29.45 -36.63 -1.33
N TRP A 693 -30.13 -36.13 -0.29
CA TRP A 693 -30.44 -36.92 0.92
C TRP A 693 -31.90 -37.35 1.03
N GLY A 694 -32.78 -36.89 0.14
CA GLY A 694 -34.22 -37.20 0.21
C GLY A 694 -34.91 -36.62 1.46
N GLU A 695 -34.29 -35.63 2.11
CA GLU A 695 -34.81 -34.98 3.31
C GLU A 695 -35.70 -33.80 2.90
N GLU A 696 -37.00 -33.89 3.21
CA GLU A 696 -37.90 -32.72 3.12
C GLU A 696 -37.75 -31.90 4.41
N GLN A 697 -37.44 -30.60 4.27
CA GLN A 697 -37.49 -29.68 5.39
C GLN A 697 -38.90 -29.13 5.57
N ASP A 698 -39.27 -28.90 6.83
CA ASP A 698 -40.46 -28.13 7.18
C ASP A 698 -40.36 -26.73 6.55
N MET A 699 -41.44 -26.27 5.90
CA MET A 699 -41.50 -24.98 5.20
C MET A 699 -41.38 -23.77 6.15
N ASP A 700 -41.38 -24.01 7.46
CA ASP A 700 -41.39 -23.00 8.53
C ASP A 700 -40.09 -22.16 8.63
N LEU A 701 -39.01 -22.56 7.96
CA LEU A 701 -37.75 -21.80 7.91
C LEU A 701 -37.84 -20.51 7.07
N MET A 702 -38.81 -20.40 6.17
CA MET A 702 -39.15 -19.15 5.50
C MET A 702 -40.42 -18.60 6.15
N LYS A 703 -40.30 -17.58 7.01
CA LYS A 703 -41.47 -16.89 7.54
C LYS A 703 -42.32 -16.38 6.38
N HIS A 704 -43.51 -16.94 6.26
CA HIS A 704 -44.52 -16.46 5.33
C HIS A 704 -45.35 -15.39 6.01
N TYR A 705 -45.21 -14.16 5.55
CA TYR A 705 -46.06 -13.06 5.98
C TYR A 705 -47.36 -13.07 5.15
N ASN A 706 -48.47 -12.69 5.77
CA ASN A 706 -49.79 -12.60 5.12
C ASN A 706 -49.92 -11.36 4.20
N PHE A 707 -48.82 -10.97 3.55
CA PHE A 707 -48.78 -9.88 2.58
C PHE A 707 -47.65 -10.11 1.58
N LYS A 708 -47.81 -9.50 0.41
CA LYS A 708 -46.78 -9.47 -0.64
C LYS A 708 -46.19 -8.07 -0.73
N LEU A 709 -44.86 -7.99 -0.71
CA LEU A 709 -44.13 -6.73 -0.91
C LEU A 709 -43.94 -6.43 -2.38
N ASN A 710 -44.29 -5.20 -2.77
CA ASN A 710 -43.93 -4.57 -4.03
C ASN A 710 -42.93 -3.46 -3.72
N ILE A 711 -41.66 -3.67 -4.08
CA ILE A 711 -40.56 -2.73 -3.82
C ILE A 711 -40.03 -2.24 -5.18
N PRO A 712 -40.17 -0.94 -5.49
CA PRO A 712 -39.59 -0.32 -6.69
C PRO A 712 -38.06 -0.45 -6.76
N ASP A 713 -37.48 -0.45 -7.97
CA ASP A 713 -36.04 -0.62 -8.20
C ASP A 713 -35.18 0.48 -7.53
N ASP A 714 -35.67 1.71 -7.49
CA ASP A 714 -35.00 2.83 -6.80
C ASP A 714 -34.95 2.62 -5.28
N VAL A 715 -36.02 2.09 -4.69
CA VAL A 715 -36.06 1.71 -3.26
C VAL A 715 -35.14 0.53 -2.99
N MET A 716 -35.12 -0.47 -3.87
CA MET A 716 -34.18 -1.60 -3.78
C MET A 716 -32.71 -1.13 -3.83
N ASN A 717 -32.39 -0.13 -4.66
CA ASN A 717 -31.05 0.45 -4.70
C ASN A 717 -30.68 1.15 -3.39
N ILE A 718 -31.63 1.87 -2.76
CA ILE A 718 -31.43 2.49 -1.43
C ILE A 718 -31.24 1.41 -0.36
N MET A 719 -32.02 0.32 -0.42
CA MET A 719 -31.86 -0.82 0.49
C MET A 719 -30.46 -1.41 0.39
N GLU A 720 -29.98 -1.66 -0.82
CA GLU A 720 -28.62 -2.18 -1.04
C GLU A 720 -27.54 -1.21 -0.59
N GLU A 721 -27.72 0.09 -0.82
CA GLU A 721 -26.79 1.12 -0.34
C GLU A 721 -26.70 1.18 1.19
N ARG A 722 -27.81 0.91 1.86
CA ARG A 722 -27.94 0.98 3.33
C ARG A 722 -27.90 -0.37 4.02
N TYR A 723 -27.63 -1.44 3.28
CA TYR A 723 -27.59 -2.83 3.76
C TYR A 723 -28.88 -3.25 4.50
N ILE A 724 -30.03 -2.83 3.98
CA ILE A 724 -31.35 -3.19 4.52
C ILE A 724 -31.86 -4.44 3.80
N LEU A 725 -32.20 -5.49 4.54
CA LEU A 725 -32.74 -6.71 3.97
C LEU A 725 -34.25 -6.58 3.71
N VAL A 726 -34.77 -7.30 2.71
CA VAL A 726 -36.22 -7.45 2.51
C VAL A 726 -36.88 -8.00 3.78
N SER A 727 -36.22 -8.95 4.45
CA SER A 727 -36.69 -9.49 5.74
C SER A 727 -36.76 -8.47 6.87
N ASP A 728 -35.98 -7.39 6.79
CA ASP A 728 -36.04 -6.30 7.78
C ASP A 728 -37.31 -5.48 7.58
N ILE A 729 -37.66 -5.21 6.32
CA ILE A 729 -38.89 -4.52 5.91
C ILE A 729 -40.12 -5.33 6.29
N GLU A 730 -40.10 -6.64 6.02
CA GLU A 730 -41.19 -7.56 6.40
C GLU A 730 -41.44 -7.53 7.91
N LYS A 731 -40.38 -7.60 8.74
CA LYS A 731 -40.51 -7.53 10.21
C LYS A 731 -41.14 -6.21 10.67
N VAL A 732 -40.74 -5.08 10.06
CA VAL A 732 -41.29 -3.76 10.42
C VAL A 732 -42.79 -3.70 10.12
N ILE A 733 -43.20 -4.11 8.92
CA ILE A 733 -44.61 -4.06 8.49
C ILE A 733 -45.46 -5.04 9.30
N ASP A 734 -44.94 -6.24 9.56
CA ASP A 734 -45.64 -7.24 10.36
C ASP A 734 -45.82 -6.79 11.82
N ASN A 735 -44.81 -6.17 12.43
CA ASN A 735 -44.94 -5.54 13.75
C ASN A 735 -45.99 -4.41 13.72
N ALA A 736 -45.93 -3.54 12.71
CA ALA A 736 -46.86 -2.44 12.53
C ALA A 736 -48.31 -2.91 12.39
N ARG A 737 -48.55 -4.03 11.70
CA ARG A 737 -49.88 -4.65 11.58
C ARG A 737 -50.34 -5.32 12.86
N ARG A 738 -49.46 -6.08 13.52
CA ARG A 738 -49.79 -6.84 14.74
C ARG A 738 -50.05 -5.95 15.95
N ASN A 739 -49.29 -4.88 16.10
CA ASN A 739 -49.35 -3.99 17.27
C ASN A 739 -50.03 -2.65 16.98
N ASN A 740 -50.43 -2.40 15.72
CA ASN A 740 -50.93 -1.11 15.25
C ASN A 740 -49.97 0.07 15.51
N GLU A 741 -48.66 -0.19 15.54
CA GLU A 741 -47.58 0.78 15.76
C GLU A 741 -47.16 1.44 14.44
N ARG A 742 -47.96 2.39 13.96
CA ARG A 742 -47.73 3.09 12.68
C ARG A 742 -48.40 4.47 12.65
N PHE A 743 -47.77 5.41 11.94
CA PHE A 743 -48.35 6.71 11.64
C PHE A 743 -49.06 6.66 10.30
N PHE A 744 -50.27 7.19 10.20
CA PHE A 744 -50.99 7.35 8.94
C PHE A 744 -50.93 8.81 8.48
N ASN A 745 -50.53 9.05 7.24
CA ASN A 745 -50.54 10.36 6.62
C ASN A 745 -51.79 10.51 5.74
N PRO A 746 -52.77 11.37 6.10
CA PRO A 746 -54.02 11.50 5.36
C PRO A 746 -53.87 12.20 4.00
N ASP A 747 -52.82 12.99 3.78
CA ASP A 747 -52.60 13.72 2.52
C ASP A 747 -52.04 12.80 1.43
N THR A 748 -51.21 11.84 1.84
CA THR A 748 -50.50 10.93 0.91
C THR A 748 -50.97 9.47 1.02
N TYR A 749 -51.94 9.19 1.91
CA TYR A 749 -52.53 7.87 2.15
C TYR A 749 -51.51 6.75 2.42
N ASN A 750 -50.35 7.09 2.99
CA ASN A 750 -49.31 6.11 3.34
C ASN A 750 -49.15 5.97 4.86
N TYR A 751 -48.58 4.83 5.23
CA TYR A 751 -48.15 4.53 6.58
C TYR A 751 -46.65 4.76 6.73
N LEU A 752 -46.24 5.18 7.91
CA LEU A 752 -44.85 5.17 8.36
C LEU A 752 -44.76 4.30 9.61
N ALA A 753 -44.01 3.21 9.51
CA ALA A 753 -43.76 2.30 10.62
C ALA A 753 -42.28 2.24 10.95
N ARG A 754 -41.98 1.82 12.19
CA ARG A 754 -40.62 1.52 12.62
C ARG A 754 -40.55 0.24 13.41
N LEU A 755 -39.37 -0.35 13.43
CA LEU A 755 -39.01 -1.40 14.38
C LEU A 755 -37.51 -1.30 14.69
N LYS A 756 -37.18 -1.32 15.98
CA LYS A 756 -35.82 -1.53 16.44
C LYS A 756 -35.64 -3.01 16.74
N PHE A 757 -34.66 -3.63 16.11
CA PHE A 757 -34.18 -4.95 16.54
C PHE A 757 -32.66 -4.92 16.58
N GLU A 758 -32.11 -5.52 17.63
CA GLU A 758 -30.71 -5.36 18.03
C GLU A 758 -30.35 -3.87 18.22
N ASN A 759 -29.44 -3.34 17.40
CA ASN A 759 -28.87 -1.99 17.51
C ASN A 759 -29.24 -1.07 16.32
N VAL A 760 -30.18 -1.47 15.47
CA VAL A 760 -30.63 -0.70 14.31
C VAL A 760 -32.14 -0.49 14.37
N THR A 761 -32.57 0.74 14.14
CA THR A 761 -33.98 1.11 13.93
C THR A 761 -34.22 1.24 12.45
N TYR A 762 -35.18 0.46 11.94
CA TYR A 762 -35.61 0.50 10.55
C TYR A 762 -36.94 1.22 10.44
N TRP A 763 -37.08 2.06 9.43
CA TRP A 763 -38.27 2.81 9.09
C TRP A 763 -38.72 2.45 7.69
N VAL A 764 -40.03 2.25 7.54
CA VAL A 764 -40.65 1.87 6.28
C VAL A 764 -41.84 2.78 6.05
N ARG A 765 -41.83 3.48 4.92
CA ARG A 765 -42.99 4.18 4.40
C ARG A 765 -43.64 3.31 3.34
N TYR A 766 -44.92 3.02 3.48
CA TYR A 766 -45.62 2.10 2.60
C TYR A 766 -47.12 2.39 2.48
N GLU A 767 -47.70 1.96 1.38
CA GLU A 767 -49.15 1.95 1.15
C GLU A 767 -49.68 0.51 1.26
N GLU A 768 -50.89 0.37 1.79
CA GLU A 768 -51.58 -0.92 1.87
C GLU A 768 -52.74 -0.95 0.87
N LYS A 769 -52.76 -1.96 -0.01
CA LYS A 769 -53.89 -2.26 -0.89
C LYS A 769 -54.21 -3.75 -0.74
N GLU A 770 -55.25 -4.05 0.04
CA GLU A 770 -55.63 -5.42 0.39
C GLU A 770 -54.45 -6.20 1.03
N ASN A 771 -53.97 -7.26 0.36
CA ASN A 771 -52.83 -8.09 0.76
C ASN A 771 -51.50 -7.66 0.13
N GLU A 772 -51.47 -6.59 -0.66
CA GLU A 772 -50.26 -6.04 -1.25
C GLU A 772 -49.79 -4.79 -0.50
N ILE A 773 -48.48 -4.76 -0.24
CA ILE A 773 -47.79 -3.64 0.39
C ILE A 773 -46.88 -3.01 -0.65
N TYR A 774 -47.07 -1.72 -0.91
CA TYR A 774 -46.23 -0.95 -1.82
C TYR A 774 -45.27 -0.11 -1.01
N VAL A 775 -43.98 -0.43 -1.06
CA VAL A 775 -42.95 0.27 -0.28
C VAL A 775 -42.52 1.53 -1.03
N ASN A 776 -42.80 2.71 -0.45
CA ASN A 776 -42.44 4.00 -1.05
C ASN A 776 -41.01 4.42 -0.69
N SER A 777 -40.59 4.20 0.56
CA SER A 777 -39.22 4.52 0.99
C SER A 777 -38.80 3.76 2.25
N VAL A 778 -37.50 3.61 2.42
CA VAL A 778 -36.90 2.93 3.56
C VAL A 778 -35.77 3.77 4.17
N TYR A 779 -35.59 3.66 5.47
CA TYR A 779 -34.53 4.35 6.19
C TYR A 779 -34.07 3.50 7.37
N SER A 780 -32.79 3.61 7.75
CA SER A 780 -32.27 2.96 8.95
C SER A 780 -31.28 3.87 9.66
N HIS A 781 -31.27 3.80 10.99
CA HIS A 781 -30.33 4.52 11.85
C HIS A 781 -30.03 3.73 13.13
N ARG A 782 -29.01 4.17 13.87
CA ARG A 782 -28.60 3.55 15.14
C ARG A 782 -28.92 4.40 16.37
N MET A 783 -29.62 5.52 16.18
CA MET A 783 -30.13 6.33 17.29
C MET A 783 -31.26 5.61 18.03
N GLU A 784 -31.31 5.77 19.35
CA GLU A 784 -32.46 5.36 20.15
C GLU A 784 -33.57 6.39 20.00
N VAL A 785 -34.77 5.92 19.65
CA VAL A 785 -35.98 6.74 19.67
C VAL A 785 -36.52 6.62 21.09
N VAL A 786 -36.36 7.67 21.89
CA VAL A 786 -36.94 7.74 23.24
C VAL A 786 -38.42 8.06 23.07
N GLU A 787 -39.28 7.18 23.59
CA GLU A 787 -40.73 7.42 23.68
C GLU A 787 -40.99 8.12 25.02
N GLU A 788 -41.58 9.32 24.98
CA GLU A 788 -42.16 9.98 26.16
C GLU A 788 -43.62 9.58 26.35
#